data_AF-A0A9Q0XWS2-F1
#
_entry.id   AF-A0A9Q0XWS2-F1
#
_cell.length_a   1.000
_cell.length_b   1.000
_cell.length_c   1.000
_cell.angle_alpha   90.00
_cell.angle_beta   90.00
_cell.angle_gamma   90.00
#
_symmetry.space_group_name_H-M   'P 1'
#
loop_
_entity.id
_entity.type
_entity.pdbx_description
1 polymer ?
#
loop_
_entity_poly.entity_id
_entity_poly.type
_entity_poly.pdbx_seq_one_letter_code
_entity_poly.pdbx_strand_id
1 'polypeptide(L)'
;MEQEKSFKFKLFVPPKPSTTQISAVKPQTNRRDEGFFQNFNNRTEDVYNLPFEKRTTSKHIDLADPDSQRVKLVPEIHQENLETRNELYSKLYKEAEKIKRWKVTVEYELKEKERILQENRKITEALRKAIQELQFENEKLSLKLEDEIHENKDLLKENSATRHLCNLLKEKFMQSMEKVNKYEHEQEETRQMYVDLNNNIEGVVQIFSLFFSSPLPGSGGERVELDLPIVSVLATQLDDKDNKMKHINNQLQSSRELTAELEETRKQQQNILKKAQSKEQDLLTELEEMKCSLLKKETATLVSIDMSTDGGKGYMVPKLKESSINVGKDLKHQLECAQSECMLLIKEKETRNSDDTTLQVQVQELLDEKHILEKTVEKLQEREKELKDTVQIKEKEIHSLEMQLSGALENKEDCLQQLTLMKAELEKEILNNEQLRMDWNKVLLGKEQIIQEKNNMANEFRKLQEDLKDKNDMREEAEKQIENLKETNRDLRNELECLKEKMKSNYEETKCKIDESKANAKHIENEISKKEKQLKTLENKINSLRKQTETKSKIVQDLQQENKVLRKKIAAESKQTSITEGKVNKLQSELENINKLHQETIDSYKNETEMARAAEENLVKELQAMKLAADEAVNMQKEIDIRCQHKITEMVSLMEKHKRQYDKTVEEKDTELESYRTKQQALTSTIGSLEKELSSMKNEIFSLQEQLKTAREEKESLAKEAEKSDVCKSEKKHKKTQTSVLETPKDSSLASLATSKKNTPQSITPIKKIEQTKKSSWTPAKTYTVKTPPKSKLLRESTNLLSEERRKKKRKVLLEMDSHSDNSDNNDLLVL
;
A
#
# COMPACT_ATOMS: atom_id res chain seq x y z
N MET A 1 54.46 40.51 -17.28
CA MET A 1 54.10 40.51 -15.84
C MET A 1 52.60 40.74 -15.78
N GLU A 2 51.81 39.67 -15.73
CA GLU A 2 50.34 39.71 -15.60
C GLU A 2 49.87 38.33 -15.12
N GLN A 3 48.77 38.26 -14.37
CA GLN A 3 48.34 37.04 -13.67
C GLN A 3 47.10 36.43 -14.30
N GLU A 4 47.26 35.30 -15.00
CA GLU A 4 46.13 34.47 -15.42
C GLU A 4 45.48 33.79 -14.20
N LYS A 5 44.30 34.28 -13.81
CA LYS A 5 43.46 33.64 -12.80
C LYS A 5 42.80 32.40 -13.41
N SER A 6 43.32 31.21 -13.08
CA SER A 6 42.82 29.93 -13.58
C SER A 6 41.43 29.57 -13.05
N PHE A 7 40.39 29.97 -13.78
CA PHE A 7 39.01 29.53 -13.55
C PHE A 7 38.86 28.03 -13.85
N LYS A 8 38.78 27.20 -12.79
CA LYS A 8 38.49 25.77 -12.92
C LYS A 8 37.00 25.51 -13.19
N PHE A 9 36.60 25.53 -14.46
CA PHE A 9 35.39 24.82 -14.88
C PHE A 9 35.65 23.31 -14.87
N LYS A 10 34.82 22.54 -14.16
CA LYS A 10 34.85 21.08 -14.15
C LYS A 10 33.74 20.56 -15.07
N LEU A 11 34.07 20.35 -16.33
CA LEU A 11 33.09 19.93 -17.35
C LEU A 11 32.52 18.55 -17.00
N PHE A 12 31.22 18.49 -16.71
CA PHE A 12 30.54 17.26 -16.30
C PHE A 12 30.06 16.49 -17.53
N VAL A 13 30.96 15.75 -18.17
CA VAL A 13 30.63 14.89 -19.31
C VAL A 13 29.80 13.68 -18.83
N PRO A 14 28.57 13.47 -19.34
CA PRO A 14 27.78 12.28 -19.00
C PRO A 14 28.42 10.98 -19.52
N PRO A 15 28.15 9.81 -18.91
CA PRO A 15 28.66 8.54 -19.42
C PRO A 15 28.10 8.23 -20.82
N LYS A 16 28.96 7.90 -21.80
CA LYS A 16 28.50 7.44 -23.12
C LYS A 16 27.64 6.17 -22.96
N PRO A 17 26.40 6.10 -23.51
CA PRO A 17 25.67 4.85 -23.60
C PRO A 17 26.34 3.91 -24.61
N SER A 18 26.36 2.61 -24.30
CA SER A 18 26.94 1.59 -25.19
C SER A 18 26.12 1.39 -26.46
N THR A 19 26.80 1.18 -27.58
CA THR A 19 26.22 1.04 -28.94
C THR A 19 25.16 -0.07 -29.05
N THR A 20 23.88 0.27 -28.90
CA THR A 20 22.74 -0.57 -29.27
C THR A 20 21.60 0.31 -29.78
N GLN A 21 21.00 -0.12 -30.89
CA GLN A 21 20.04 0.61 -31.75
C GLN A 21 19.09 1.59 -31.03
N ILE A 22 19.14 2.87 -31.43
CA ILE A 22 18.14 3.87 -31.05
C ILE A 22 16.86 3.62 -31.87
N SER A 23 15.80 3.17 -31.20
CA SER A 23 14.45 3.09 -31.79
C SER A 23 13.63 4.32 -31.39
N ALA A 24 13.07 5.03 -32.38
CA ALA A 24 12.34 6.28 -32.15
C ALA A 24 10.93 6.03 -31.57
N VAL A 25 10.81 6.06 -30.24
CA VAL A 25 9.51 5.87 -29.55
C VAL A 25 8.70 7.17 -29.54
N LYS A 26 7.77 7.24 -30.50
CA LYS A 26 6.67 8.21 -30.61
C LYS A 26 5.84 8.25 -29.31
N PRO A 27 5.43 9.43 -28.79
CA PRO A 27 4.65 9.51 -27.56
C PRO A 27 3.27 8.85 -27.74
N GLN A 28 3.02 7.74 -27.04
CA GLN A 28 1.71 7.11 -27.01
C GLN A 28 0.77 7.84 -26.06
N THR A 29 -0.32 8.37 -26.60
CA THR A 29 -1.52 8.69 -25.83
C THR A 29 -2.08 7.41 -25.21
N ASN A 30 -2.33 7.39 -23.90
CA ASN A 30 -3.16 6.36 -23.29
C ASN A 30 -4.09 6.94 -22.23
N ARG A 31 -5.39 6.84 -22.47
CA ARG A 31 -6.45 7.08 -21.49
C ARG A 31 -6.24 6.19 -20.25
N ARG A 32 -6.50 6.73 -19.06
CA ARG A 32 -7.25 5.99 -18.05
C ARG A 32 -8.00 6.94 -17.11
N ASP A 33 -9.28 6.61 -16.93
CA ASP A 33 -10.31 7.06 -15.99
C ASP A 33 -10.25 8.45 -15.34
N GLU A 34 -11.38 9.16 -15.49
CA GLU A 34 -11.78 10.31 -14.69
C GLU A 34 -12.26 9.82 -13.31
N GLY A 35 -11.89 10.53 -12.22
CA GLY A 35 -12.29 10.11 -10.88
C GLY A 35 -11.83 11.05 -9.76
N PHE A 36 -12.51 12.20 -9.63
CA PHE A 36 -12.36 13.17 -8.53
C PHE A 36 -10.93 13.67 -8.23
N PHE A 37 -10.58 14.83 -8.77
CA PHE A 37 -10.57 16.08 -7.99
C PHE A 37 -10.54 17.29 -8.94
N GLN A 38 -11.28 18.35 -8.62
CA GLN A 38 -11.58 19.43 -9.57
C GLN A 38 -10.63 20.63 -9.42
N ASN A 39 -10.17 21.18 -10.53
CA ASN A 39 -9.22 22.30 -10.58
C ASN A 39 -9.75 23.58 -9.92
N PHE A 40 -8.89 24.22 -9.12
CA PHE A 40 -8.98 25.65 -8.82
C PHE A 40 -7.58 26.28 -8.82
N ASN A 41 -7.15 26.83 -9.97
CA ASN A 41 -6.59 28.19 -10.06
C ASN A 41 -6.15 28.61 -11.48
N ASN A 42 -6.46 29.88 -11.78
CA ASN A 42 -5.81 30.82 -12.72
C ASN A 42 -6.46 31.12 -14.09
N ARG A 43 -7.55 31.91 -14.05
CA ARG A 43 -7.85 33.07 -14.93
C ARG A 43 -9.17 33.72 -14.47
N THR A 44 -9.38 35.04 -14.48
CA THR A 44 -8.50 36.19 -14.80
C THR A 44 -8.85 37.33 -13.83
N GLU A 45 -7.96 38.31 -13.64
CA GLU A 45 -8.31 39.59 -12.99
C GLU A 45 -9.19 40.43 -13.93
N ASP A 46 -10.24 41.09 -13.42
CA ASP A 46 -10.75 42.35 -14.00
C ASP A 46 -11.67 43.17 -13.06
N VAL A 47 -11.51 44.49 -13.14
CA VAL A 47 -12.40 45.62 -12.76
C VAL A 47 -13.24 45.60 -11.44
N TYR A 48 -12.72 46.32 -10.44
CA TYR A 48 -13.33 47.37 -9.56
C TYR A 48 -14.85 47.51 -9.28
N ASN A 49 -15.13 48.09 -8.09
CA ASN A 49 -16.38 48.70 -7.54
C ASN A 49 -17.27 47.75 -6.69
N LEU A 50 -17.86 48.13 -5.53
CA LEU A 50 -17.79 49.37 -4.71
C LEU A 50 -17.86 49.00 -3.17
N PRO A 51 -18.24 49.85 -2.17
CA PRO A 51 -17.38 50.04 -1.00
C PRO A 51 -17.93 49.51 0.35
N PHE A 52 -17.02 49.35 1.32
CA PHE A 52 -17.38 49.27 2.74
C PHE A 52 -17.74 50.66 3.30
N GLU A 53 -19.00 50.85 3.70
CA GLU A 53 -19.47 52.11 4.28
C GLU A 53 -18.97 52.28 5.73
N LYS A 54 -18.18 53.34 6.00
CA LYS A 54 -17.94 53.83 7.36
C LYS A 54 -19.17 54.56 7.86
N ARG A 55 -19.72 54.18 9.02
CA ARG A 55 -20.82 54.92 9.66
C ARG A 55 -20.40 55.50 11.02
N THR A 56 -20.40 56.83 11.12
CA THR A 56 -20.13 57.58 12.37
C THR A 56 -21.11 58.74 12.51
N THR A 57 -21.93 58.70 13.57
CA THR A 57 -22.75 59.78 14.14
C THR A 57 -23.21 59.23 15.51
N SER A 58 -22.96 59.85 16.68
CA SER A 58 -23.11 61.24 17.13
C SER A 58 -24.56 61.64 17.45
N LYS A 59 -24.98 61.47 18.71
CA LYS A 59 -25.44 62.57 19.58
C LYS A 59 -25.75 62.17 21.03
N HIS A 60 -25.20 63.00 21.91
CA HIS A 60 -25.43 63.26 23.33
C HIS A 60 -26.91 63.28 23.78
N ILE A 61 -27.23 62.61 24.90
CA ILE A 61 -28.39 62.87 25.80
C ILE A 61 -27.93 62.58 27.24
N ASP A 62 -28.24 63.47 28.18
CA ASP A 62 -28.05 63.31 29.64
C ASP A 62 -29.37 62.91 30.35
N LEU A 63 -29.30 62.71 31.67
CA LEU A 63 -30.39 62.41 32.62
C LEU A 63 -30.96 60.96 32.52
N ALA A 64 -31.35 60.31 33.61
CA ALA A 64 -31.29 60.69 35.03
C ALA A 64 -31.11 59.45 35.95
N ASP A 65 -30.66 59.71 37.18
CA ASP A 65 -30.81 58.82 38.33
C ASP A 65 -32.23 58.89 38.92
N PRO A 66 -32.79 57.77 39.41
CA PRO A 66 -33.80 57.81 40.45
C PRO A 66 -33.43 56.92 41.66
N ASP A 67 -32.99 57.59 42.71
CA ASP A 67 -32.96 57.22 44.13
C ASP A 67 -33.68 55.91 44.56
N SER A 68 -32.90 55.07 45.25
CA SER A 68 -33.21 54.50 46.59
C SER A 68 -34.61 53.95 46.90
N GLN A 69 -34.66 52.66 47.30
CA GLN A 69 -34.82 52.27 48.72
C GLN A 69 -35.53 50.90 48.93
N ARG A 70 -34.78 49.85 49.32
CA ARG A 70 -35.34 48.74 50.14
C ARG A 70 -34.30 47.89 50.91
N VAL A 71 -33.76 48.49 51.96
CA VAL A 71 -33.49 47.94 53.31
C VAL A 71 -33.49 46.40 53.50
N LYS A 72 -32.35 45.85 53.97
CA LYS A 72 -32.12 44.52 54.63
C LYS A 72 -32.37 43.27 53.74
N LEU A 73 -31.57 42.19 53.77
CA LEU A 73 -30.67 41.65 54.80
C LEU A 73 -29.63 40.67 54.16
N VAL A 74 -28.34 40.71 54.57
CA VAL A 74 -27.32 39.62 54.82
C VAL A 74 -27.30 38.34 53.93
N PRO A 75 -26.14 37.73 53.52
CA PRO A 75 -24.72 38.00 53.88
C PRO A 75 -23.71 38.15 52.69
N GLU A 76 -22.47 38.52 53.05
CA GLU A 76 -21.17 38.47 52.34
C GLU A 76 -20.97 37.49 51.17
N ILE A 77 -21.60 36.30 51.17
CA ILE A 77 -21.22 35.15 50.33
C ILE A 77 -21.23 35.48 48.83
N HIS A 78 -22.06 36.43 48.39
CA HIS A 78 -22.09 36.86 46.99
C HIS A 78 -20.99 37.85 46.59
N GLN A 79 -20.36 38.56 47.54
CA GLN A 79 -19.29 39.54 47.28
C GLN A 79 -17.99 38.83 46.87
N GLU A 80 -17.49 37.93 47.73
CA GLU A 80 -16.29 37.12 47.44
C GLU A 80 -16.48 36.26 46.18
N ASN A 81 -17.68 35.72 45.96
CA ASN A 81 -18.01 34.99 44.73
C ASN A 81 -18.01 35.89 43.48
N LEU A 82 -18.45 37.16 43.59
CA LEU A 82 -18.35 38.10 42.46
C LEU A 82 -16.91 38.41 42.10
N GLU A 83 -16.08 38.66 43.11
CA GLU A 83 -14.67 39.02 42.94
C GLU A 83 -13.85 37.84 42.43
N THR A 84 -14.04 36.64 43.00
CA THR A 84 -13.48 35.38 42.50
C THR A 84 -13.90 35.10 41.04
N ARG A 85 -15.17 35.34 40.70
CA ARG A 85 -15.68 35.19 39.32
C ARG A 85 -15.06 36.22 38.37
N ASN A 86 -14.90 37.46 38.81
CA ASN A 86 -14.28 38.54 38.03
C ASN A 86 -12.77 38.28 37.82
N GLU A 87 -12.08 37.69 38.78
CA GLU A 87 -10.73 37.16 38.59
C GLU A 87 -10.69 36.04 37.55
N LEU A 88 -11.63 35.08 37.59
CA LEU A 88 -11.70 33.98 36.63
C LEU A 88 -11.94 34.51 35.20
N TYR A 89 -12.85 35.47 35.01
CA TYR A 89 -13.02 36.16 33.71
C TYR A 89 -11.75 36.91 33.30
N SER A 90 -11.05 37.58 34.22
CA SER A 90 -9.80 38.29 33.94
C SER A 90 -8.65 37.35 33.56
N LYS A 91 -8.58 36.17 34.17
CA LYS A 91 -7.62 35.10 33.85
C LYS A 91 -7.94 34.51 32.46
N LEU A 92 -9.21 34.16 32.21
CA LEU A 92 -9.69 33.66 30.92
C LEU A 92 -9.43 34.66 29.78
N TYR A 93 -9.67 35.95 29.99
CA TYR A 93 -9.40 36.99 28.99
C TYR A 93 -7.89 37.14 28.71
N LYS A 94 -7.04 37.06 29.73
CA LYS A 94 -5.57 37.07 29.57
C LYS A 94 -5.07 35.86 28.78
N GLU A 95 -5.62 34.67 29.00
CA GLU A 95 -5.31 33.49 28.18
C GLU A 95 -5.87 33.60 26.75
N ALA A 96 -7.08 34.11 26.55
CA ALA A 96 -7.64 34.36 25.21
C ALA A 96 -6.77 35.34 24.40
N GLU A 97 -6.29 36.42 25.02
CA GLU A 97 -5.35 37.37 24.39
C GLU A 97 -3.95 36.78 24.16
N LYS A 98 -3.47 35.84 25.00
CA LYS A 98 -2.25 35.05 24.70
C LYS A 98 -2.45 34.15 23.48
N ILE A 99 -3.55 33.39 23.43
CA ILE A 99 -3.90 32.49 22.31
C ILE A 99 -4.03 33.30 21.01
N LYS A 100 -4.67 34.47 21.06
CA LYS A 100 -4.80 35.40 19.94
C LYS A 100 -3.45 35.93 19.45
N ARG A 101 -2.55 36.36 20.35
CA ARG A 101 -1.18 36.77 19.98
C ARG A 101 -0.37 35.62 19.37
N TRP A 102 -0.43 34.43 19.98
CA TRP A 102 0.21 33.23 19.47
C TRP A 102 -0.29 32.87 18.07
N LYS A 103 -1.62 32.88 17.87
CA LYS A 103 -2.23 32.63 16.56
C LYS A 103 -1.72 33.61 15.49
N VAL A 104 -1.73 34.92 15.75
CA VAL A 104 -1.22 35.93 14.81
C VAL A 104 0.27 35.74 14.50
N THR A 105 1.07 35.36 15.51
CA THR A 105 2.50 35.06 15.32
C THR A 105 2.71 33.84 14.42
N VAL A 106 1.99 32.75 14.67
CA VAL A 106 2.06 31.52 13.87
C VAL A 106 1.52 31.74 12.44
N GLU A 107 0.45 32.49 12.27
CA GLU A 107 -0.08 32.86 10.94
C GLU A 107 0.92 33.71 10.14
N TYR A 108 1.62 34.64 10.79
CA TYR A 108 2.71 35.41 10.18
C TYR A 108 3.90 34.53 9.78
N GLU A 109 4.38 33.68 10.70
CA GLU A 109 5.48 32.75 10.42
C GLU A 109 5.17 31.78 9.29
N LEU A 110 3.95 31.24 9.25
CA LEU A 110 3.51 30.32 8.20
C LEU A 110 3.47 31.04 6.85
N LYS A 111 2.93 32.27 6.81
CA LYS A 111 2.88 33.08 5.59
C LYS A 111 4.28 33.41 5.04
N GLU A 112 5.23 33.73 5.91
CA GLU A 112 6.61 34.01 5.49
C GLU A 112 7.35 32.72 5.05
N LYS A 113 7.13 31.60 5.74
CA LYS A 113 7.65 30.28 5.32
C LYS A 113 7.11 29.88 3.94
N GLU A 114 5.82 30.11 3.67
CA GLU A 114 5.23 29.86 2.34
C GLU A 114 5.77 30.83 1.28
N ARG A 115 6.00 32.11 1.60
CA ARG A 115 6.66 33.06 0.69
C ARG A 115 8.04 32.56 0.25
N ILE A 116 8.86 32.12 1.21
CA ILE A 116 10.20 31.54 0.98
C ILE A 116 10.09 30.25 0.16
N LEU A 117 9.11 29.38 0.43
CA LEU A 117 8.89 28.17 -0.36
C LEU A 117 8.46 28.48 -1.81
N GLN A 118 7.69 29.54 -2.06
CA GLN A 118 7.34 29.97 -3.42
C GLN A 118 8.55 30.55 -4.17
N GLU A 119 9.41 31.29 -3.48
CA GLU A 119 10.68 31.81 -4.02
C GLU A 119 11.65 30.67 -4.36
N ASN A 120 11.87 29.72 -3.45
CA ASN A 120 12.68 28.52 -3.68
C ASN A 120 12.16 27.66 -4.84
N ARG A 121 10.82 27.55 -5.01
CA ARG A 121 10.21 26.87 -6.18
C ARG A 121 10.55 27.57 -7.50
N LYS A 122 10.50 28.91 -7.56
CA LYS A 122 10.90 29.69 -8.75
C LYS A 122 12.39 29.52 -9.07
N ILE A 123 13.26 29.60 -8.06
CA ILE A 123 14.71 29.43 -8.21
C ILE A 123 15.03 28.01 -8.71
N THR A 124 14.43 26.98 -8.12
CA THR A 124 14.62 25.57 -8.53
C THR A 124 14.23 25.35 -9.99
N GLU A 125 13.12 25.96 -10.44
CA GLU A 125 12.65 25.82 -11.82
C GLU A 125 13.50 26.60 -12.83
N ALA A 126 14.06 27.75 -12.45
CA ALA A 126 15.04 28.46 -13.26
C ALA A 126 16.35 27.66 -13.41
N LEU A 127 16.85 27.08 -12.31
CA LEU A 127 18.05 26.23 -12.33
C LEU A 127 17.86 24.97 -13.17
N ARG A 128 16.68 24.32 -13.13
CA ARG A 128 16.36 23.17 -13.99
C ARG A 128 16.47 23.51 -15.48
N LYS A 129 15.93 24.66 -15.89
CA LYS A 129 15.99 25.11 -17.29
C LYS A 129 17.41 25.43 -17.74
N ALA A 130 18.19 26.12 -16.90
CA ALA A 130 19.60 26.37 -17.17
C ALA A 130 20.41 25.07 -17.28
N ILE A 131 20.12 24.05 -16.47
CA ILE A 131 20.75 22.72 -16.58
C ILE A 131 20.37 22.02 -17.90
N GLN A 132 19.11 22.08 -18.32
CA GLN A 132 18.66 21.51 -19.59
C GLN A 132 19.29 22.20 -20.81
N GLU A 133 19.40 23.53 -20.78
CA GLU A 133 20.05 24.32 -21.84
C GLU A 133 21.55 24.02 -21.92
N LEU A 134 22.24 23.92 -20.78
CA LEU A 134 23.64 23.48 -20.73
C LEU A 134 23.82 22.02 -21.18
N GLN A 135 22.86 21.13 -20.93
CA GLN A 135 22.90 19.76 -21.46
C GLN A 135 22.80 19.75 -22.98
N PHE A 136 21.90 20.54 -23.56
CA PHE A 136 21.72 20.64 -25.01
C PHE A 136 22.94 21.26 -25.72
N GLU A 137 23.53 22.34 -25.18
CA GLU A 137 24.78 22.89 -25.73
C GLU A 137 25.96 21.91 -25.59
N ASN A 138 26.07 21.15 -24.49
CA ASN A 138 27.11 20.12 -24.37
C ASN A 138 26.92 18.97 -25.38
N GLU A 139 25.68 18.55 -25.66
CA GLU A 139 25.38 17.53 -26.68
C GLU A 139 25.74 18.03 -28.09
N LYS A 140 25.29 19.24 -28.44
CA LYS A 140 25.61 19.95 -29.69
C LYS A 140 27.13 20.14 -29.89
N LEU A 141 27.87 20.52 -28.84
CA LEU A 141 29.33 20.65 -28.89
C LEU A 141 30.02 19.28 -28.98
N SER A 142 29.48 18.24 -28.34
CA SER A 142 30.02 16.87 -28.43
C SER A 142 29.86 16.30 -29.84
N LEU A 143 28.71 16.53 -30.49
CA LEU A 143 28.48 16.16 -31.89
C LEU A 143 29.47 16.87 -32.82
N LYS A 144 29.60 18.20 -32.70
CA LYS A 144 30.54 18.97 -33.52
C LYS A 144 31.99 18.51 -33.33
N LEU A 145 32.39 18.18 -32.10
CA LEU A 145 33.72 17.63 -31.82
C LEU A 145 33.91 16.23 -32.43
N GLU A 146 32.86 15.39 -32.45
CA GLU A 146 32.92 14.07 -33.09
C GLU A 146 33.02 14.21 -34.62
N ASP A 147 32.32 15.16 -35.25
CA ASP A 147 32.48 15.51 -36.67
C ASP A 147 33.91 15.99 -36.98
N GLU A 148 34.44 16.94 -36.19
CA GLU A 148 35.78 17.51 -36.35
C GLU A 148 36.90 16.46 -36.13
N ILE A 149 36.67 15.45 -35.28
CA ILE A 149 37.55 14.29 -35.13
C ILE A 149 37.52 13.38 -36.37
N HIS A 150 36.36 13.22 -37.03
CA HIS A 150 36.28 12.44 -38.28
C HIS A 150 36.96 13.17 -39.44
N GLU A 151 36.77 14.48 -39.57
CA GLU A 151 37.46 15.31 -40.56
C GLU A 151 38.98 15.26 -40.38
N ASN A 152 39.49 15.49 -39.15
CA ASN A 152 40.91 15.37 -38.85
C ASN A 152 41.49 13.98 -39.15
N LYS A 153 40.71 12.91 -38.95
CA LYS A 153 41.12 11.53 -39.26
C LYS A 153 41.26 11.29 -40.76
N ASP A 154 40.46 11.96 -41.59
CA ASP A 154 40.54 11.85 -43.04
C ASP A 154 41.64 12.76 -43.63
N LEU A 155 41.79 13.98 -43.13
CA LEU A 155 42.95 14.85 -43.40
C LEU A 155 44.28 14.16 -43.04
N LEU A 156 44.32 13.38 -41.95
CA LEU A 156 45.51 12.61 -41.59
C LEU A 156 45.83 11.50 -42.60
N LYS A 157 44.82 10.83 -43.18
CA LYS A 157 45.01 9.86 -44.28
C LYS A 157 45.57 10.57 -45.51
N GLU A 158 44.97 11.68 -45.93
CA GLU A 158 45.40 12.45 -47.09
C GLU A 158 46.84 12.96 -46.94
N ASN A 159 47.19 13.50 -45.77
CA ASN A 159 48.53 13.94 -45.45
C ASN A 159 49.53 12.75 -45.45
N SER A 160 49.12 11.57 -44.97
CA SER A 160 49.95 10.36 -45.05
C SER A 160 50.20 9.88 -46.48
N ALA A 161 49.18 9.94 -47.36
CA ALA A 161 49.30 9.60 -48.78
C ALA A 161 50.17 10.61 -49.53
N THR A 162 49.98 11.90 -49.28
CA THR A 162 50.78 13.00 -49.83
C THR A 162 52.25 12.88 -49.42
N ARG A 163 52.52 12.51 -48.16
CA ARG A 163 53.87 12.25 -47.65
C ARG A 163 54.51 11.02 -48.28
N HIS A 164 53.73 9.94 -48.53
CA HIS A 164 54.22 8.78 -49.25
C HIS A 164 54.57 9.12 -50.70
N LEU A 165 53.73 9.87 -51.41
CA LEU A 165 54.01 10.39 -52.75
C LEU A 165 55.25 11.29 -52.76
N CYS A 166 55.39 12.20 -51.80
CA CYS A 166 56.57 13.06 -51.67
C CYS A 166 57.86 12.25 -51.45
N ASN A 167 57.81 11.18 -50.65
CA ASN A 167 58.95 10.28 -50.45
C ASN A 167 59.31 9.52 -51.73
N LEU A 168 58.32 8.99 -52.46
CA LEU A 168 58.52 8.31 -53.74
C LEU A 168 59.11 9.25 -54.81
N LEU A 169 58.60 10.49 -54.89
CA LEU A 169 59.16 11.53 -55.76
C LEU A 169 60.60 11.85 -55.38
N LYS A 170 60.91 12.03 -54.08
CA LYS A 170 62.28 12.28 -53.60
C LYS A 170 63.23 11.12 -53.95
N GLU A 171 62.80 9.88 -53.78
CA GLU A 171 63.56 8.69 -54.20
C GLU A 171 63.85 8.71 -55.71
N LYS A 172 62.85 9.02 -56.53
CA LYS A 172 62.98 9.09 -57.99
C LYS A 172 63.85 10.26 -58.45
N PHE A 173 63.79 11.41 -57.77
CA PHE A 173 64.72 12.51 -58.00
C PHE A 173 66.17 12.13 -57.65
N MET A 174 66.41 11.46 -56.53
CA MET A 174 67.76 10.98 -56.18
C MET A 174 68.29 9.95 -57.22
N GLN A 175 67.46 8.98 -57.62
CA GLN A 175 67.82 8.02 -58.68
C GLN A 175 68.05 8.67 -60.05
N SER A 176 67.36 9.78 -60.35
CA SER A 176 67.61 10.54 -61.58
C SER A 176 68.89 11.37 -61.49
N MET A 177 69.16 11.99 -60.34
CA MET A 177 70.40 12.73 -60.08
C MET A 177 71.62 11.81 -60.18
N GLU A 178 71.56 10.63 -59.56
CA GLU A 178 72.64 9.64 -59.62
C GLU A 178 72.94 9.17 -61.05
N LYS A 179 71.91 9.09 -61.91
CA LYS A 179 72.08 8.79 -63.35
C LYS A 179 72.70 9.96 -64.11
N VAL A 180 72.25 11.19 -63.88
CA VAL A 180 72.82 12.39 -64.52
C VAL A 180 74.31 12.51 -64.17
N ASN A 181 74.66 12.40 -62.89
CA ASN A 181 76.06 12.44 -62.44
C ASN A 181 76.93 11.36 -63.08
N LYS A 182 76.37 10.16 -63.36
CA LYS A 182 77.10 9.09 -64.09
C LYS A 182 77.30 9.44 -65.56
N TYR A 183 76.27 9.93 -66.25
CA TYR A 183 76.41 10.37 -67.64
C TYR A 183 77.34 11.59 -67.80
N GLU A 184 77.37 12.49 -66.82
CA GLU A 184 78.35 13.60 -66.78
C GLU A 184 79.77 13.07 -66.56
N HIS A 185 79.96 12.07 -65.69
CA HIS A 185 81.27 11.43 -65.47
C HIS A 185 81.75 10.65 -66.71
N GLU A 186 80.91 9.82 -67.32
CA GLU A 186 81.18 9.09 -68.57
C GLU A 186 81.51 10.06 -69.72
N GLN A 187 80.82 11.21 -69.78
CA GLN A 187 81.11 12.27 -70.75
C GLN A 187 82.46 12.94 -70.50
N GLU A 188 82.84 13.18 -69.24
CA GLU A 188 84.12 13.81 -68.90
C GLU A 188 85.30 12.86 -69.09
N GLU A 189 85.15 11.57 -68.76
CA GLU A 189 86.13 10.53 -69.14
C GLU A 189 86.30 10.48 -70.67
N THR A 190 85.20 10.59 -71.43
CA THR A 190 85.24 10.67 -72.89
C THR A 190 85.97 11.93 -73.37
N ARG A 191 85.76 13.10 -72.73
CA ARG A 191 86.52 14.32 -73.04
C ARG A 191 88.01 14.14 -72.77
N GLN A 192 88.38 13.58 -71.63
CA GLN A 192 89.79 13.32 -71.28
C GLN A 192 90.45 12.37 -72.29
N MET A 193 89.76 11.30 -72.70
CA MET A 193 90.25 10.39 -73.75
C MET A 193 90.46 11.10 -75.11
N TYR A 194 89.62 12.09 -75.47
CA TYR A 194 89.85 12.91 -76.66
C TYR A 194 91.04 13.87 -76.52
N VAL A 195 91.23 14.47 -75.33
CA VAL A 195 92.40 15.32 -75.03
C VAL A 195 93.69 14.49 -75.10
N ASP A 196 93.72 13.32 -74.47
CA ASP A 196 94.87 12.43 -74.49
C ASP A 196 95.15 11.90 -75.90
N LEU A 197 94.12 11.57 -76.68
CA LEU A 197 94.28 11.21 -78.09
C LEU A 197 94.85 12.37 -78.92
N ASN A 198 94.38 13.61 -78.71
CA ASN A 198 94.92 14.79 -79.38
C ASN A 198 96.40 15.02 -79.03
N ASN A 199 96.76 14.92 -77.75
CA ASN A 199 98.14 15.04 -77.27
C ASN A 199 99.05 13.96 -77.89
N ASN A 200 98.56 12.72 -78.00
CA ASN A 200 99.27 11.63 -78.68
C ASN A 200 99.42 11.88 -80.19
N ILE A 201 98.38 12.39 -80.87
CA ILE A 201 98.45 12.78 -82.29
C ILE A 201 99.45 13.92 -82.49
N GLU A 202 99.46 14.93 -81.63
CA GLU A 202 100.43 16.03 -81.69
C GLU A 202 101.86 15.52 -81.50
N GLY A 203 102.10 14.62 -80.54
CA GLY A 203 103.39 13.95 -80.38
C GLY A 203 103.84 13.17 -81.62
N VAL A 204 102.93 12.44 -82.27
CA VAL A 204 103.21 11.76 -83.55
C VAL A 204 103.50 12.76 -84.67
N VAL A 205 102.77 13.89 -84.75
CA VAL A 205 103.02 14.96 -85.72
C VAL A 205 104.38 15.62 -85.49
N GLN A 206 104.80 15.84 -84.24
CA GLN A 206 106.13 16.36 -83.91
C GLN A 206 107.23 15.38 -84.33
N ILE A 207 107.09 14.07 -84.03
CA ILE A 207 108.02 13.01 -84.46
C ILE A 207 108.10 12.93 -86.01
N PHE A 208 106.96 12.98 -86.70
CA PHE A 208 106.90 12.94 -88.16
C PHE A 208 107.52 14.20 -88.79
N SER A 209 107.33 15.37 -88.16
CA SER A 209 107.95 16.64 -88.61
C SER A 209 109.48 16.61 -88.45
N LEU A 210 110.00 16.04 -87.36
CA LEU A 210 111.44 15.81 -87.17
C LEU A 210 112.00 14.84 -88.23
N PHE A 211 111.28 13.77 -88.54
CA PHE A 211 111.66 12.80 -89.56
C PHE A 211 111.77 13.44 -90.96
N PHE A 212 110.80 14.26 -91.35
CA PHE A 212 110.81 14.98 -92.63
C PHE A 212 111.74 16.21 -92.68
N SER A 213 112.29 16.64 -91.55
CA SER A 213 113.26 17.76 -91.47
C SER A 213 114.72 17.33 -91.71
N SER A 214 114.98 16.04 -91.96
CA SER A 214 116.33 15.48 -92.13
C SER A 214 116.65 15.13 -93.60
N PRO A 215 117.82 15.48 -94.16
CA PRO A 215 118.15 15.17 -95.56
C PRO A 215 118.48 13.68 -95.83
N LEU A 216 118.11 13.21 -97.03
CA LEU A 216 118.58 11.95 -97.66
C LEU A 216 120.12 11.91 -97.78
N PRO A 217 120.80 10.73 -97.77
CA PRO A 217 120.70 9.78 -98.91
C PRO A 217 121.02 8.28 -98.67
N GLY A 218 120.85 7.46 -99.72
CA GLY A 218 121.93 6.54 -100.15
C GLY A 218 121.85 5.04 -99.79
N SER A 219 121.36 4.24 -100.75
CA SER A 219 121.82 2.87 -101.09
C SER A 219 122.46 1.94 -100.03
N GLY A 220 121.83 0.80 -99.77
CA GLY A 220 122.47 -0.37 -99.13
C GLY A 220 121.44 -1.43 -98.74
N GLY A 221 121.34 -2.52 -99.51
CA GLY A 221 120.36 -3.58 -99.25
C GLY A 221 120.96 -4.76 -98.49
N GLU A 222 120.62 -4.90 -97.21
CA GLU A 222 120.72 -6.17 -96.48
C GLU A 222 119.33 -6.54 -95.90
N ARG A 223 119.18 -7.77 -95.42
CA ARG A 223 117.86 -8.40 -95.27
C ARG A 223 117.04 -7.82 -94.12
N VAL A 224 115.75 -7.63 -94.41
CA VAL A 224 114.72 -7.30 -93.43
C VAL A 224 114.52 -8.49 -92.48
N GLU A 225 115.19 -8.45 -91.33
CA GLU A 225 114.64 -9.03 -90.10
C GLU A 225 113.71 -7.96 -89.52
N LEU A 226 112.40 -8.24 -89.53
CA LEU A 226 111.37 -7.22 -89.31
C LEU A 226 111.10 -7.03 -87.82
N ASP A 227 112.13 -6.64 -87.09
CA ASP A 227 112.05 -6.20 -85.70
C ASP A 227 111.31 -4.86 -85.69
N LEU A 228 109.97 -4.89 -85.51
CA LEU A 228 109.15 -3.69 -85.59
C LEU A 228 109.69 -2.66 -84.58
N PRO A 229 109.95 -1.40 -84.98
CA PRO A 229 110.39 -0.36 -84.05
C PRO A 229 109.46 -0.20 -82.83
N ILE A 230 108.19 -0.57 -82.97
CA ILE A 230 107.21 -0.63 -81.88
C ILE A 230 107.66 -1.55 -80.74
N VAL A 231 108.29 -2.70 -81.01
CA VAL A 231 108.75 -3.62 -79.95
C VAL A 231 109.94 -3.01 -79.19
N SER A 232 110.91 -2.43 -79.92
CA SER A 232 112.05 -1.74 -79.31
C SER A 232 111.65 -0.46 -78.56
N VAL A 233 110.73 0.33 -79.11
CA VAL A 233 110.17 1.53 -78.47
C VAL A 233 109.30 1.18 -77.25
N LEU A 234 108.51 0.10 -77.29
CA LEU A 234 107.77 -0.35 -76.12
C LEU A 234 108.69 -0.96 -75.06
N ALA A 235 109.72 -1.72 -75.44
CA ALA A 235 110.70 -2.27 -74.51
C ALA A 235 111.48 -1.13 -73.80
N THR A 236 111.98 -0.15 -74.56
CA THR A 236 112.64 1.03 -74.00
C THR A 236 111.68 1.89 -73.17
N GLN A 237 110.44 2.14 -73.60
CA GLN A 237 109.45 2.85 -72.78
C GLN A 237 109.06 2.10 -71.49
N LEU A 238 109.10 0.76 -71.49
CA LEU A 238 108.77 -0.06 -70.33
C LEU A 238 109.94 -0.10 -69.35
N ASP A 239 111.18 -0.23 -69.83
CA ASP A 239 112.39 -0.10 -69.00
C ASP A 239 112.55 1.33 -68.46
N ASP A 240 112.28 2.35 -69.27
CA ASP A 240 112.29 3.76 -68.85
C ASP A 240 111.17 4.07 -67.84
N LYS A 241 110.00 3.43 -67.95
CA LYS A 241 108.94 3.47 -66.91
C LYS A 241 109.32 2.71 -65.64
N ASP A 242 110.00 1.57 -65.75
CA ASP A 242 110.47 0.81 -64.59
C ASP A 242 111.61 1.54 -63.86
N ASN A 243 112.53 2.16 -64.60
CA ASN A 243 113.57 3.04 -64.05
C ASN A 243 112.97 4.30 -63.40
N LYS A 244 111.92 4.90 -63.99
CA LYS A 244 111.12 5.97 -63.33
C LYS A 244 110.37 5.47 -62.09
N MET A 245 109.83 4.25 -62.11
CA MET A 245 109.16 3.64 -60.96
C MET A 245 110.14 3.34 -59.81
N LYS A 246 111.33 2.81 -60.13
CA LYS A 246 112.46 2.66 -59.19
C LYS A 246 112.89 4.01 -58.63
N HIS A 247 113.00 5.05 -59.45
CA HIS A 247 113.36 6.40 -59.00
C HIS A 247 112.30 6.97 -58.05
N ILE A 248 111.01 6.88 -58.39
CA ILE A 248 109.89 7.31 -57.54
C ILE A 248 109.87 6.50 -56.24
N ASN A 249 110.06 5.18 -56.28
CA ASN A 249 110.09 4.34 -55.09
C ASN A 249 111.29 4.65 -54.18
N ASN A 250 112.45 4.97 -54.76
CA ASN A 250 113.63 5.42 -54.02
C ASN A 250 113.43 6.82 -53.41
N GLN A 251 112.79 7.75 -54.11
CA GLN A 251 112.38 9.04 -53.53
C GLN A 251 111.37 8.84 -52.38
N LEU A 252 110.38 7.97 -52.57
CA LEU A 252 109.36 7.64 -51.57
C LEU A 252 109.98 6.98 -50.33
N GLN A 253 110.98 6.14 -50.52
CA GLN A 253 111.74 5.51 -49.45
C GLN A 253 112.63 6.52 -48.70
N SER A 254 113.35 7.38 -49.42
CA SER A 254 114.13 8.48 -48.84
C SER A 254 113.22 9.47 -48.07
N SER A 255 112.01 9.71 -48.57
CA SER A 255 110.99 10.53 -47.92
C SER A 255 110.45 9.88 -46.63
N ARG A 256 110.25 8.56 -46.62
CA ARG A 256 109.91 7.80 -45.38
C ARG A 256 111.03 7.85 -44.36
N GLU A 257 112.28 7.71 -44.78
CA GLU A 257 113.46 7.78 -43.92
C GLU A 257 113.62 9.17 -43.32
N LEU A 258 113.51 10.23 -44.12
CA LEU A 258 113.47 11.62 -43.65
C LEU A 258 112.27 11.87 -42.71
N THR A 259 111.11 11.28 -42.98
CA THR A 259 109.92 11.39 -42.10
C THR A 259 110.18 10.72 -40.74
N ALA A 260 110.85 9.56 -40.72
CA ALA A 260 111.22 8.87 -39.49
C ALA A 260 112.29 9.65 -38.70
N GLU A 261 113.28 10.23 -39.38
CA GLU A 261 114.30 11.11 -38.76
C GLU A 261 113.68 12.39 -38.19
N LEU A 262 112.71 12.99 -38.88
CA LEU A 262 111.93 14.13 -38.38
C LEU A 262 111.04 13.74 -37.19
N GLU A 263 110.42 12.56 -37.20
CA GLU A 263 109.62 12.08 -36.05
C GLU A 263 110.49 11.80 -34.82
N GLU A 264 111.68 11.23 -35.01
CA GLU A 264 112.66 11.01 -33.95
C GLU A 264 113.25 12.34 -33.43
N THR A 265 113.58 13.27 -34.33
CA THR A 265 113.96 14.64 -33.96
C THR A 265 112.85 15.31 -33.15
N ARG A 266 111.57 15.12 -33.51
CA ARG A 266 110.42 15.63 -32.74
C ARG A 266 110.32 14.98 -31.36
N LYS A 267 110.58 13.66 -31.23
CA LYS A 267 110.63 12.97 -29.93
C LYS A 267 111.76 13.50 -29.05
N GLN A 268 112.93 13.73 -29.62
CA GLN A 268 114.08 14.31 -28.92
C GLN A 268 113.78 15.75 -28.46
N GLN A 269 113.25 16.61 -29.35
CA GLN A 269 112.80 17.96 -29.00
C GLN A 269 111.71 17.94 -27.91
N GLN A 270 110.75 17.02 -27.97
CA GLN A 270 109.69 16.93 -26.94
C GLN A 270 110.21 16.41 -25.60
N ASN A 271 111.24 15.57 -25.58
CA ASN A 271 111.94 15.17 -24.36
C ASN A 271 112.81 16.30 -23.79
N ILE A 272 113.46 17.11 -24.64
CA ILE A 272 114.15 18.34 -24.24
C ILE A 272 113.14 19.34 -23.65
N LEU A 273 111.98 19.53 -24.27
CA LEU A 273 110.91 20.40 -23.78
C LEU A 273 110.39 19.93 -22.41
N LYS A 274 110.10 18.63 -22.24
CA LYS A 274 109.71 18.09 -20.92
C LYS A 274 110.79 18.29 -19.85
N LYS A 275 112.07 18.18 -20.22
CA LYS A 275 113.20 18.43 -19.31
C LYS A 275 113.40 19.92 -19.02
N ALA A 276 113.06 20.80 -19.96
CA ALA A 276 113.02 22.24 -19.75
C ALA A 276 111.84 22.63 -18.84
N GLN A 277 110.64 22.08 -19.06
CA GLN A 277 109.46 22.27 -18.22
C GLN A 277 109.67 21.74 -16.79
N SER A 278 110.35 20.60 -16.62
CA SER A 278 110.78 20.15 -15.28
C SER A 278 111.67 21.19 -14.63
N LYS A 279 112.73 21.64 -15.31
CA LYS A 279 113.63 22.68 -14.79
C LYS A 279 112.94 24.02 -14.53
N GLU A 280 111.95 24.39 -15.34
CA GLU A 280 111.13 25.59 -15.15
C GLU A 280 110.27 25.45 -13.90
N GLN A 281 109.68 24.28 -13.67
CA GLN A 281 108.95 23.96 -12.43
C GLN A 281 109.89 23.95 -11.21
N ASP A 282 111.07 23.33 -11.33
CA ASP A 282 112.10 23.28 -10.29
C ASP A 282 112.59 24.71 -9.93
N LEU A 283 112.89 25.53 -10.96
CA LEU A 283 113.26 26.94 -10.81
C LEU A 283 112.11 27.81 -10.30
N LEU A 284 110.84 27.49 -10.61
CA LEU A 284 109.69 28.18 -10.02
C LEU A 284 109.54 27.86 -8.55
N THR A 285 109.80 26.62 -8.11
CA THR A 285 109.88 26.30 -6.67
C THR A 285 111.08 26.96 -6.00
N GLU A 286 112.26 26.94 -6.61
CA GLU A 286 113.45 27.63 -6.07
C GLU A 286 113.23 29.16 -6.02
N LEU A 287 112.57 29.75 -7.02
CA LEU A 287 112.23 31.17 -7.05
C LEU A 287 111.15 31.52 -6.02
N GLU A 288 110.14 30.67 -5.80
CA GLU A 288 109.13 30.90 -4.75
C GLU A 288 109.72 30.73 -3.34
N GLU A 289 110.67 29.80 -3.13
CA GLU A 289 111.47 29.71 -1.90
C GLU A 289 112.40 30.91 -1.73
N MET A 290 113.09 31.33 -2.79
CA MET A 290 113.99 32.48 -2.79
C MET A 290 113.22 33.79 -2.57
N LYS A 291 111.99 33.91 -3.08
CA LYS A 291 111.00 34.95 -2.80
C LYS A 291 110.49 34.90 -1.36
N CYS A 292 110.25 33.71 -0.80
CA CYS A 292 110.01 33.53 0.64
C CYS A 292 111.25 33.85 1.51
N SER A 293 112.45 33.94 0.93
CA SER A 293 113.67 34.45 1.55
C SER A 293 113.88 35.96 1.31
N LEU A 294 113.42 36.49 0.18
CA LEU A 294 113.52 37.89 -0.20
C LEU A 294 112.46 38.75 0.47
N LEU A 295 111.23 38.27 0.66
CA LEU A 295 110.25 38.92 1.54
C LEU A 295 110.71 39.00 3.02
N LYS A 296 111.76 38.25 3.40
CA LYS A 296 112.45 38.35 4.71
C LYS A 296 113.69 39.25 4.68
N LYS A 297 114.05 39.82 3.52
CA LYS A 297 115.22 40.70 3.28
C LYS A 297 114.84 42.06 2.68
N GLU A 298 113.74 42.17 1.96
CA GLU A 298 113.21 43.39 1.33
C GLU A 298 112.66 44.38 2.37
N THR A 299 112.54 43.95 3.62
CA THR A 299 112.47 44.82 4.81
C THR A 299 113.79 45.57 5.09
N ALA A 300 114.85 45.38 4.29
CA ALA A 300 116.14 46.04 4.41
C ALA A 300 116.72 46.52 3.06
N THR A 301 116.75 47.85 2.91
CA THR A 301 117.63 48.65 2.00
C THR A 301 117.42 48.57 0.48
N LEU A 302 117.39 49.76 -0.14
CA LEU A 302 117.23 50.03 -1.57
C LEU A 302 117.86 51.40 -1.88
N VAL A 303 118.80 51.52 -2.84
CA VAL A 303 119.16 52.78 -3.57
C VAL A 303 120.25 52.57 -4.66
N SER A 304 119.95 53.12 -5.85
CA SER A 304 120.78 53.66 -6.97
C SER A 304 122.03 52.97 -7.57
N ILE A 305 122.06 53.00 -8.91
CA ILE A 305 123.23 53.05 -9.82
C ILE A 305 122.90 54.10 -10.91
N ASP A 306 123.89 54.82 -11.45
CA ASP A 306 123.69 55.83 -12.52
C ASP A 306 124.97 56.01 -13.38
N MET A 307 124.85 56.28 -14.70
CA MET A 307 125.97 56.53 -15.66
C MET A 307 125.48 57.15 -17.00
N SER A 308 126.22 58.10 -17.59
CA SER A 308 126.02 58.65 -18.97
C SER A 308 127.23 59.46 -19.51
N THR A 309 127.24 59.88 -20.79
CA THR A 309 128.48 60.18 -21.58
C THR A 309 128.50 61.43 -22.49
N ASP A 310 129.66 62.12 -22.53
CA ASP A 310 130.44 62.77 -23.64
C ASP A 310 129.84 63.71 -24.77
N GLY A 311 130.68 64.67 -25.25
CA GLY A 311 130.65 65.22 -26.63
C GLY A 311 131.10 66.69 -26.89
N GLY A 312 131.92 66.97 -27.95
CA GLY A 312 131.78 68.21 -28.79
C GLY A 312 132.96 69.17 -29.18
N LYS A 313 133.64 68.92 -30.32
CA LYS A 313 134.39 69.76 -31.35
C LYS A 313 134.54 71.33 -31.29
N GLY A 314 135.64 71.90 -31.91
CA GLY A 314 135.59 73.20 -32.68
C GLY A 314 136.86 74.05 -33.08
N TYR A 315 137.24 74.07 -34.38
CA TYR A 315 137.81 75.15 -35.30
C TYR A 315 138.91 76.21 -35.00
N MET A 316 139.91 76.40 -35.94
CA MET A 316 140.24 77.64 -36.75
C MET A 316 141.68 77.74 -37.38
N VAL A 317 141.84 78.48 -38.53
CA VAL A 317 143.07 78.74 -39.39
C VAL A 317 142.83 80.02 -40.25
N PRO A 318 143.76 81.03 -40.50
CA PRO A 318 144.69 81.07 -41.70
C PRO A 318 145.90 82.10 -41.77
N LYS A 319 146.87 81.92 -42.72
CA LYS A 319 147.61 82.99 -43.51
C LYS A 319 148.71 82.46 -44.48
N LEU A 320 149.32 83.33 -45.32
CA LEU A 320 150.37 83.10 -46.37
C LEU A 320 151.40 84.29 -46.39
N LYS A 321 152.37 84.57 -47.32
CA LYS A 321 152.66 84.17 -48.74
C LYS A 321 154.07 84.67 -49.26
N GLU A 322 154.63 84.04 -50.32
CA GLU A 322 155.40 84.61 -51.48
C GLU A 322 156.90 85.08 -51.49
N SER A 323 157.56 84.91 -52.67
CA SER A 323 158.69 85.68 -53.30
C SER A 323 160.19 85.21 -53.25
N SER A 324 161.13 85.93 -53.93
CA SER A 324 162.26 85.35 -54.72
C SER A 324 163.68 86.03 -54.62
N ILE A 325 164.61 85.74 -55.57
CA ILE A 325 166.11 85.76 -55.49
C ILE A 325 166.82 87.04 -56.04
N ASN A 326 168.06 87.32 -55.57
CA ASN A 326 169.12 88.22 -56.14
C ASN A 326 170.51 87.89 -55.46
N VAL A 327 171.77 88.28 -55.78
CA VAL A 327 172.50 89.26 -56.67
C VAL A 327 173.94 88.69 -56.99
N GLY A 328 174.77 89.33 -57.85
CA GLY A 328 176.23 89.06 -58.06
C GLY A 328 177.07 90.34 -58.38
N LYS A 329 178.42 90.30 -58.59
CA LYS A 329 179.29 91.51 -58.84
C LYS A 329 180.79 91.34 -59.27
N ASP A 330 181.32 92.37 -59.98
CA ASP A 330 182.70 93.00 -60.05
C ASP A 330 184.01 92.16 -60.34
N LEU A 331 185.24 92.62 -60.72
CA LEU A 331 185.95 93.74 -61.45
C LEU A 331 187.51 93.39 -61.51
N LYS A 332 188.52 94.08 -62.13
CA LYS A 332 188.81 94.62 -63.51
C LYS A 332 190.31 95.16 -63.63
N HIS A 333 190.91 95.21 -64.85
CA HIS A 333 192.17 95.94 -65.29
C HIS A 333 193.58 95.36 -64.94
N GLN A 334 194.77 95.75 -65.47
CA GLN A 334 195.42 96.88 -66.26
C GLN A 334 196.61 96.30 -67.12
N LEU A 335 197.54 96.99 -67.86
CA LEU A 335 197.58 98.13 -68.84
C LEU A 335 199.06 98.44 -69.30
N GLU A 336 199.27 99.05 -70.50
CA GLU A 336 200.54 99.67 -71.07
C GLU A 336 201.75 98.76 -71.42
N CYS A 337 202.68 99.10 -72.35
CA CYS A 337 203.11 100.40 -72.94
C CYS A 337 203.58 100.26 -74.43
N ALA A 338 203.67 101.35 -75.21
CA ALA A 338 204.04 101.30 -76.64
C ALA A 338 204.87 102.50 -77.19
N GLN A 339 206.11 102.22 -77.63
CA GLN A 339 206.98 103.01 -78.54
C GLN A 339 208.22 102.14 -78.87
N SER A 340 208.92 102.24 -80.00
CA SER A 340 208.76 103.06 -81.21
C SER A 340 208.54 102.11 -82.43
N GLU A 341 207.56 102.33 -83.30
CA GLU A 341 207.54 103.35 -84.38
C GLU A 341 208.32 102.89 -85.63
N CYS A 342 207.79 103.18 -86.82
CA CYS A 342 208.33 102.89 -88.16
C CYS A 342 208.69 101.42 -88.52
N MET A 343 208.81 100.47 -87.58
CA MET A 343 208.69 99.03 -87.85
C MET A 343 207.22 98.54 -87.76
N LEU A 344 206.25 99.47 -87.70
CA LEU A 344 204.82 99.17 -87.54
C LEU A 344 203.99 99.27 -88.82
N LEU A 345 204.50 99.88 -89.89
CA LEU A 345 203.81 100.02 -91.19
C LEU A 345 203.68 98.70 -91.98
N ILE A 346 204.11 97.57 -91.39
CA ILE A 346 203.83 96.22 -91.88
C ILE A 346 202.67 95.58 -91.10
N LYS A 347 202.61 95.80 -89.76
CA LYS A 347 201.53 95.29 -88.91
C LYS A 347 200.16 95.89 -89.22
N GLU A 348 200.09 97.09 -89.82
CA GLU A 348 198.84 97.74 -90.21
C GLU A 348 198.01 96.92 -91.24
N LYS A 349 198.64 95.95 -91.91
CA LYS A 349 197.97 95.00 -92.81
C LYS A 349 197.64 93.65 -92.14
N GLU A 350 198.29 93.33 -91.03
CA GLU A 350 198.07 92.08 -90.27
C GLU A 350 196.95 92.25 -89.23
N THR A 351 196.89 93.40 -88.53
CA THR A 351 195.81 93.69 -87.56
C THR A 351 194.44 93.62 -88.23
N ARG A 352 194.30 94.17 -89.44
CA ARG A 352 193.04 94.18 -90.20
C ARG A 352 192.56 92.79 -90.66
N ASN A 353 193.41 91.76 -90.62
CA ASN A 353 193.04 90.36 -90.79
C ASN A 353 192.86 89.63 -89.44
N SER A 354 193.55 90.09 -88.38
CA SER A 354 193.43 89.58 -87.01
C SER A 354 192.07 89.92 -86.38
N ASP A 355 191.58 91.14 -86.59
CA ASP A 355 190.29 91.58 -86.03
C ASP A 355 189.13 90.84 -86.70
N ASP A 356 189.20 90.64 -88.02
CA ASP A 356 188.19 89.94 -88.83
C ASP A 356 188.10 88.44 -88.46
N THR A 357 189.24 87.79 -88.24
CA THR A 357 189.29 86.40 -87.73
C THR A 357 188.85 86.29 -86.27
N THR A 358 189.09 87.31 -85.43
CA THR A 358 188.60 87.33 -84.04
C THR A 358 187.07 87.49 -83.99
N LEU A 359 186.49 88.36 -84.82
CA LEU A 359 185.04 88.50 -84.98
C LEU A 359 184.43 87.20 -85.55
N GLN A 360 185.10 86.53 -86.49
CA GLN A 360 184.65 85.25 -87.03
C GLN A 360 184.59 84.15 -85.97
N VAL A 361 185.54 84.11 -85.02
CA VAL A 361 185.49 83.21 -83.85
C VAL A 361 184.32 83.57 -82.93
N GLN A 362 184.13 84.85 -82.56
CA GLN A 362 183.01 85.26 -81.69
C GLN A 362 181.64 84.96 -82.33
N VAL A 363 181.50 85.14 -83.65
CA VAL A 363 180.27 84.78 -84.38
C VAL A 363 180.07 83.26 -84.39
N GLN A 364 181.13 82.45 -84.47
CA GLN A 364 181.02 80.99 -84.36
C GLN A 364 180.66 80.54 -82.94
N GLU A 365 181.27 81.12 -81.91
CA GLU A 365 180.93 80.86 -80.50
C GLU A 365 179.45 81.19 -80.21
N LEU A 366 178.95 82.33 -80.72
CA LEU A 366 177.54 82.71 -80.62
C LEU A 366 176.61 81.83 -81.47
N LEU A 367 177.08 81.27 -82.59
CA LEU A 367 176.32 80.28 -83.37
C LEU A 367 176.23 78.92 -82.66
N ASP A 368 177.31 78.49 -82.03
CA ASP A 368 177.35 77.25 -81.26
C ASP A 368 176.52 77.38 -79.96
N GLU A 369 176.59 78.52 -79.28
CA GLU A 369 175.72 78.84 -78.13
C GLU A 369 174.25 78.97 -78.54
N LYS A 370 173.94 79.61 -79.68
CA LYS A 370 172.59 79.62 -80.27
C LYS A 370 172.09 78.20 -80.54
N HIS A 371 172.91 77.33 -81.13
CA HIS A 371 172.54 75.94 -81.43
C HIS A 371 172.35 75.11 -80.15
N ILE A 372 173.14 75.36 -79.10
CA ILE A 372 172.92 74.80 -77.76
C ILE A 372 171.58 75.28 -77.20
N LEU A 373 171.26 76.58 -77.30
CA LEU A 373 169.99 77.15 -76.84
C LEU A 373 168.80 76.57 -77.60
N GLU A 374 168.83 76.50 -78.93
CA GLU A 374 167.81 75.84 -79.76
C GLU A 374 167.59 74.40 -79.30
N LYS A 375 168.67 73.64 -79.06
CA LYS A 375 168.61 72.26 -78.54
C LYS A 375 168.13 72.16 -77.08
N THR A 376 168.16 73.24 -76.30
CA THR A 376 167.46 73.29 -74.99
C THR A 376 165.98 73.63 -75.14
N VAL A 377 165.61 74.49 -76.10
CA VAL A 377 164.20 74.81 -76.41
C VAL A 377 163.47 73.58 -76.95
N GLU A 378 164.08 72.81 -77.85
CA GLU A 378 163.54 71.52 -78.32
C GLU A 378 163.22 70.58 -77.15
N LYS A 379 164.15 70.40 -76.21
CA LYS A 379 163.97 69.56 -75.00
C LYS A 379 162.93 70.11 -74.03
N LEU A 380 162.69 71.42 -74.03
CA LEU A 380 161.64 72.04 -73.23
C LEU A 380 160.26 71.85 -73.89
N GLN A 381 160.17 71.96 -75.22
CA GLN A 381 158.96 71.65 -75.99
C GLN A 381 158.59 70.17 -75.94
N GLU A 382 159.58 69.28 -75.98
CA GLU A 382 159.38 67.84 -75.80
C GLU A 382 158.81 67.55 -74.39
N ARG A 383 159.39 68.13 -73.33
CA ARG A 383 158.84 68.02 -71.97
C ARG A 383 157.48 68.70 -71.80
N GLU A 384 157.23 69.83 -72.45
CA GLU A 384 155.92 70.49 -72.42
C GLU A 384 154.84 69.55 -72.99
N LYS A 385 155.17 68.84 -74.08
CA LYS A 385 154.30 67.82 -74.66
C LYS A 385 154.15 66.61 -73.72
N GLU A 386 155.22 66.06 -73.17
CA GLU A 386 155.16 64.94 -72.20
C GLU A 386 154.26 65.28 -71.00
N LEU A 387 154.42 66.49 -70.44
CA LEU A 387 153.60 66.98 -69.33
C LEU A 387 152.14 67.17 -69.74
N LYS A 388 151.87 67.69 -70.94
CA LYS A 388 150.51 67.85 -71.48
C LYS A 388 149.81 66.51 -71.71
N ASP A 389 150.51 65.54 -72.30
CA ASP A 389 149.98 64.19 -72.50
C ASP A 389 149.75 63.49 -71.14
N THR A 390 150.64 63.71 -70.15
CA THR A 390 150.47 63.24 -68.76
C THR A 390 149.26 63.87 -68.08
N VAL A 391 149.03 65.18 -68.26
CA VAL A 391 147.84 65.88 -67.73
C VAL A 391 146.57 65.32 -68.35
N GLN A 392 146.52 65.09 -69.68
CA GLN A 392 145.34 64.48 -70.32
C GLN A 392 145.07 63.05 -69.87
N ILE A 393 146.09 62.29 -69.47
CA ILE A 393 145.90 60.97 -68.85
C ILE A 393 145.29 61.14 -67.46
N LYS A 394 145.78 62.08 -66.64
CA LYS A 394 145.23 62.35 -65.30
C LYS A 394 143.83 62.94 -65.31
N GLU A 395 143.48 63.78 -66.28
CA GLU A 395 142.10 64.24 -66.51
C GLU A 395 141.14 63.06 -66.76
N LYS A 396 141.55 62.08 -67.58
CA LYS A 396 140.75 60.87 -67.86
C LYS A 396 140.65 59.93 -66.65
N GLU A 397 141.74 59.77 -65.89
CA GLU A 397 141.72 59.02 -64.62
C GLU A 397 140.77 59.66 -63.60
N ILE A 398 140.87 60.98 -63.42
CA ILE A 398 139.99 61.75 -62.53
C ILE A 398 138.53 61.58 -62.97
N HIS A 399 138.22 61.75 -64.25
CA HIS A 399 136.84 61.62 -64.74
C HIS A 399 136.28 60.19 -64.59
N SER A 400 137.11 59.17 -64.75
CA SER A 400 136.73 57.78 -64.45
C SER A 400 136.42 57.56 -62.97
N LEU A 401 137.17 58.22 -62.06
CA LEU A 401 136.91 58.18 -60.62
C LEU A 401 135.68 59.02 -60.23
N GLU A 402 135.42 60.14 -60.90
CA GLU A 402 134.19 60.94 -60.74
C GLU A 402 132.94 60.13 -61.13
N MET A 403 132.98 59.40 -62.25
CA MET A 403 131.89 58.50 -62.64
C MET A 403 131.68 57.37 -61.64
N GLN A 404 132.77 56.75 -61.15
CA GLN A 404 132.68 55.70 -60.12
C GLN A 404 132.15 56.23 -58.79
N LEU A 405 132.55 57.43 -58.36
CA LEU A 405 132.03 58.10 -57.17
C LEU A 405 130.55 58.47 -57.32
N SER A 406 130.14 58.93 -58.50
CA SER A 406 128.75 59.28 -58.79
C SER A 406 127.86 58.03 -58.73
N GLY A 407 128.23 56.95 -59.44
CA GLY A 407 127.51 55.68 -59.37
C GLY A 407 127.52 55.06 -57.97
N ALA A 408 128.61 55.20 -57.20
CA ALA A 408 128.65 54.74 -55.81
C ALA A 408 127.76 55.58 -54.87
N LEU A 409 127.52 56.85 -55.19
CA LEU A 409 126.60 57.73 -54.46
C LEU A 409 125.14 57.40 -54.80
N GLU A 410 124.81 57.22 -56.09
CA GLU A 410 123.50 56.76 -56.56
C GLU A 410 123.12 55.40 -55.94
N ASN A 411 123.99 54.40 -56.02
CA ASN A 411 123.77 53.09 -55.38
C ASN A 411 123.54 53.20 -53.85
N LYS A 412 124.24 54.13 -53.18
CA LYS A 412 124.05 54.37 -51.75
C LYS A 412 122.71 55.04 -51.44
N GLU A 413 122.25 55.94 -52.31
CA GLU A 413 120.95 56.60 -52.18
C GLU A 413 119.80 55.62 -52.45
N ASP A 414 119.93 54.72 -53.43
CA ASP A 414 119.02 53.59 -53.63
C ASP A 414 118.97 52.65 -52.41
N CYS A 415 120.12 52.30 -51.84
CA CYS A 415 120.16 51.52 -50.59
C CYS A 415 119.46 52.23 -49.41
N LEU A 416 119.57 53.56 -49.32
CA LEU A 416 118.86 54.34 -48.30
C LEU A 416 117.35 54.38 -48.56
N GLN A 417 116.91 54.51 -49.82
CA GLN A 417 115.49 54.43 -50.18
C GLN A 417 114.91 53.06 -49.83
N GLN A 418 115.58 51.96 -50.21
CA GLN A 418 115.17 50.60 -49.84
C GLN A 418 115.10 50.40 -48.31
N LEU A 419 116.07 50.95 -47.56
CA LEU A 419 116.05 50.92 -46.09
C LEU A 419 114.83 51.66 -45.51
N THR A 420 114.45 52.81 -46.07
CA THR A 420 113.24 53.54 -45.64
C THR A 420 111.95 52.81 -45.96
N LEU A 421 111.87 52.13 -47.12
CA LEU A 421 110.72 51.30 -47.49
C LEU A 421 110.56 50.10 -46.55
N MET A 422 111.63 49.32 -46.33
CA MET A 422 111.60 48.19 -45.39
C MET A 422 111.25 48.62 -43.96
N LYS A 423 111.69 49.81 -43.52
CA LYS A 423 111.33 50.36 -42.21
C LYS A 423 109.83 50.71 -42.12
N ALA A 424 109.25 51.29 -43.18
CA ALA A 424 107.81 51.58 -43.24
C ALA A 424 106.96 50.30 -43.31
N GLU A 425 107.43 49.27 -44.01
CA GLU A 425 106.78 47.95 -44.04
C GLU A 425 106.85 47.26 -42.66
N LEU A 426 107.98 47.34 -41.96
CA LEU A 426 108.12 46.82 -40.60
C LEU A 426 107.19 47.54 -39.60
N GLU A 427 107.10 48.87 -39.67
CA GLU A 427 106.19 49.65 -38.81
C GLU A 427 104.71 49.31 -39.09
N LYS A 428 104.35 49.11 -40.35
CA LYS A 428 103.03 48.62 -40.76
C LYS A 428 102.74 47.21 -40.23
N GLU A 429 103.69 46.30 -40.30
CA GLU A 429 103.50 44.91 -39.85
C GLU A 429 103.47 44.80 -38.32
N ILE A 430 104.20 45.66 -37.60
CA ILE A 430 104.04 45.82 -36.14
C ILE A 430 102.59 46.24 -35.82
N LEU A 431 102.06 47.27 -36.49
CA LEU A 431 100.68 47.73 -36.29
C LEU A 431 99.64 46.64 -36.62
N ASN A 432 99.89 45.85 -37.66
CA ASN A 432 99.06 44.70 -38.04
C ASN A 432 99.02 43.63 -36.93
N ASN A 433 100.19 43.29 -36.36
CA ASN A 433 100.28 42.36 -35.22
C ASN A 433 99.63 42.92 -33.94
N GLU A 434 99.71 44.24 -33.71
CA GLU A 434 99.00 44.89 -32.61
C GLU A 434 97.47 44.76 -32.73
N GLN A 435 96.94 44.93 -33.94
CA GLN A 435 95.51 44.76 -34.24
C GLN A 435 95.08 43.28 -34.09
N LEU A 436 95.82 42.34 -34.67
CA LEU A 436 95.55 40.90 -34.54
C LEU A 436 95.55 40.44 -33.08
N ARG A 437 96.43 41.00 -32.24
CA ARG A 437 96.49 40.77 -30.79
C ARG A 437 95.24 41.30 -30.07
N MET A 438 94.70 42.46 -30.48
CA MET A 438 93.44 42.98 -29.93
C MET A 438 92.23 42.13 -30.32
N ASP A 439 92.15 41.72 -31.60
CA ASP A 439 91.06 40.86 -32.07
C ASP A 439 91.12 39.44 -31.47
N TRP A 440 92.32 38.88 -31.28
CA TRP A 440 92.52 37.63 -30.53
C TRP A 440 91.99 37.74 -29.09
N ASN A 441 92.33 38.80 -28.37
CA ASN A 441 91.85 39.03 -27.01
C ASN A 441 90.32 39.21 -26.95
N LYS A 442 89.73 39.86 -27.96
CA LYS A 442 88.27 40.00 -28.12
C LYS A 442 87.57 38.65 -28.37
N VAL A 443 88.16 37.78 -29.20
CA VAL A 443 87.68 36.40 -29.41
C VAL A 443 87.83 35.56 -28.12
N LEU A 444 88.91 35.74 -27.37
CA LEU A 444 89.14 35.06 -26.09
C LEU A 444 88.09 35.45 -25.03
N LEU A 445 87.76 36.74 -24.93
CA LEU A 445 86.66 37.25 -24.09
C LEU A 445 85.30 36.67 -24.51
N GLY A 446 84.99 36.66 -25.82
CA GLY A 446 83.77 36.06 -26.34
C GLY A 446 83.66 34.56 -26.04
N LYS A 447 84.77 33.82 -26.14
CA LYS A 447 84.85 32.40 -25.75
C LYS A 447 84.53 32.20 -24.27
N GLU A 448 85.07 33.03 -23.38
CA GLU A 448 84.83 32.91 -21.94
C GLU A 448 83.37 33.22 -21.59
N GLN A 449 82.79 34.26 -22.20
CA GLN A 449 81.36 34.56 -22.06
C GLN A 449 80.47 33.39 -22.52
N ILE A 450 80.77 32.77 -23.67
CA ILE A 450 80.04 31.59 -24.17
C ILE A 450 80.17 30.40 -23.21
N ILE A 451 81.34 30.21 -22.56
CA ILE A 451 81.53 29.18 -21.52
C ILE A 451 80.66 29.49 -20.29
N GLN A 452 80.61 30.74 -19.83
CA GLN A 452 79.78 31.15 -18.71
C GLN A 452 78.27 30.99 -19.00
N GLU A 453 77.81 31.43 -20.17
CA GLU A 453 76.43 31.27 -20.63
C GLU A 453 76.04 29.79 -20.76
N LYS A 454 76.91 28.95 -21.34
CA LYS A 454 76.74 27.49 -21.38
C LYS A 454 76.59 26.89 -19.98
N ASN A 455 77.42 27.31 -19.02
CA ASN A 455 77.36 26.81 -17.64
C ASN A 455 76.06 27.25 -16.93
N ASN A 456 75.59 28.47 -17.20
CA ASN A 456 74.29 28.95 -16.70
C ASN A 456 73.13 28.12 -17.27
N MET A 457 73.06 27.95 -18.60
CA MET A 457 72.05 27.11 -19.26
C MET A 457 72.08 25.66 -18.77
N ALA A 458 73.26 25.08 -18.53
CA ALA A 458 73.39 23.72 -17.99
C ALA A 458 72.92 23.59 -16.53
N ASN A 459 72.98 24.68 -15.74
CA ASN A 459 72.43 24.71 -14.39
C ASN A 459 70.91 24.92 -14.38
N GLU A 460 70.36 25.73 -15.31
CA GLU A 460 68.91 25.87 -15.50
C GLU A 460 68.27 24.59 -16.03
N PHE A 461 68.90 23.92 -17.00
CA PHE A 461 68.46 22.62 -17.49
C PHE A 461 68.41 21.58 -16.37
N ARG A 462 69.41 21.55 -15.48
CA ARG A 462 69.42 20.65 -14.31
C ARG A 462 68.28 20.95 -13.34
N LYS A 463 67.98 22.23 -13.07
CA LYS A 463 66.81 22.62 -12.26
C LYS A 463 65.52 22.13 -12.91
N LEU A 464 65.31 22.38 -14.20
CA LEU A 464 64.13 21.93 -14.95
C LEU A 464 64.00 20.40 -14.98
N GLN A 465 65.12 19.67 -14.99
CA GLN A 465 65.15 18.21 -14.91
C GLN A 465 64.72 17.69 -13.52
N GLU A 466 65.14 18.34 -12.44
CA GLU A 466 64.66 18.05 -11.07
C GLU A 466 63.16 18.39 -10.93
N ASP A 467 62.76 19.58 -11.41
CA ASP A 467 61.38 20.07 -11.47
C ASP A 467 60.42 19.14 -12.23
N LEU A 468 60.92 18.43 -13.26
CA LEU A 468 60.18 17.44 -14.04
C LEU A 468 60.08 16.09 -13.31
N LYS A 469 61.13 15.70 -12.57
CA LYS A 469 61.14 14.50 -11.73
C LYS A 469 60.15 14.63 -10.58
N ASP A 470 60.20 15.72 -9.82
CA ASP A 470 59.25 15.97 -8.72
C ASP A 470 57.79 15.99 -9.22
N LYS A 471 57.54 16.58 -10.41
CA LYS A 471 56.21 16.55 -11.05
C LYS A 471 55.80 15.17 -11.55
N ASN A 472 56.74 14.27 -11.87
CA ASN A 472 56.45 12.88 -12.20
C ASN A 472 56.11 12.08 -10.93
N ASP A 473 56.89 12.22 -9.87
CA ASP A 473 56.65 11.54 -8.59
C ASP A 473 55.28 11.97 -8.00
N MET A 474 54.93 13.27 -8.10
CA MET A 474 53.59 13.78 -7.79
C MET A 474 52.48 13.22 -8.71
N ARG A 475 52.77 12.93 -9.99
CA ARG A 475 51.81 12.30 -10.90
C ARG A 475 51.55 10.85 -10.50
N GLU A 476 52.60 10.07 -10.26
CA GLU A 476 52.47 8.66 -9.87
C GLU A 476 51.69 8.51 -8.55
N GLU A 477 51.87 9.42 -7.60
CA GLU A 477 51.07 9.45 -6.37
C GLU A 477 49.60 9.81 -6.63
N ALA A 478 49.33 10.79 -7.50
CA ALA A 478 47.96 11.11 -7.93
C ALA A 478 47.30 9.95 -8.69
N GLU A 479 48.05 9.19 -9.50
CA GLU A 479 47.57 8.01 -10.22
C GLU A 479 47.22 6.86 -9.27
N LYS A 480 48.05 6.60 -8.23
CA LYS A 480 47.72 5.63 -7.16
C LYS A 480 46.44 6.03 -6.41
N GLN A 481 46.28 7.31 -6.10
CA GLN A 481 45.06 7.81 -5.45
C GLN A 481 43.82 7.69 -6.36
N ILE A 482 43.98 7.93 -7.66
CA ILE A 482 42.91 7.72 -8.66
C ILE A 482 42.55 6.22 -8.75
N GLU A 483 43.51 5.30 -8.70
CA GLU A 483 43.22 3.86 -8.75
C GLU A 483 42.49 3.38 -7.49
N ASN A 484 42.94 3.80 -6.31
CA ASN A 484 42.23 3.53 -5.04
C ASN A 484 40.80 4.10 -5.03
N LEU A 485 40.58 5.25 -5.69
CA LEU A 485 39.25 5.82 -5.88
C LEU A 485 38.41 5.07 -6.93
N LYS A 486 39.00 4.44 -7.95
CA LYS A 486 38.28 3.53 -8.86
C LYS A 486 37.86 2.25 -8.14
N GLU A 487 38.76 1.67 -7.34
CA GLU A 487 38.55 0.44 -6.56
C GLU A 487 37.36 0.59 -5.62
N THR A 488 37.39 1.63 -4.77
CA THR A 488 36.28 1.97 -3.86
C THR A 488 34.98 2.32 -4.61
N ASN A 489 35.04 2.96 -5.77
CA ASN A 489 33.85 3.18 -6.62
C ASN A 489 33.31 1.89 -7.25
N ARG A 490 34.15 0.89 -7.55
CA ARG A 490 33.71 -0.43 -8.00
C ARG A 490 32.97 -1.15 -6.88
N ASP A 491 33.52 -1.13 -5.68
CA ASP A 491 32.94 -1.88 -4.56
C ASP A 491 31.61 -1.25 -4.09
N LEU A 492 31.51 0.08 -4.05
CA LEU A 492 30.23 0.78 -3.82
C LEU A 492 29.16 0.48 -4.89
N ARG A 493 29.55 0.25 -6.16
CA ARG A 493 28.60 -0.19 -7.20
C ARG A 493 28.15 -1.64 -6.96
N ASN A 494 29.04 -2.52 -6.53
CA ASN A 494 28.72 -3.90 -6.19
C ASN A 494 27.75 -3.96 -4.99
N GLU A 495 27.96 -3.13 -3.97
CA GLU A 495 27.04 -2.98 -2.83
C GLU A 495 25.67 -2.46 -3.27
N LEU A 496 25.63 -1.41 -4.10
CA LEU A 496 24.37 -0.85 -4.63
C LEU A 496 23.58 -1.87 -5.46
N GLU A 497 24.25 -2.67 -6.30
CA GLU A 497 23.57 -3.72 -7.06
C GLU A 497 23.06 -4.85 -6.15
N CYS A 498 23.85 -5.28 -5.16
CA CYS A 498 23.41 -6.25 -4.15
C CYS A 498 22.19 -5.75 -3.34
N LEU A 499 22.16 -4.47 -2.97
CA LEU A 499 21.00 -3.84 -2.32
C LEU A 499 19.78 -3.78 -3.26
N LYS A 500 20.00 -3.49 -4.55
CA LYS A 500 18.96 -3.47 -5.60
C LYS A 500 18.36 -4.86 -5.85
N GLU A 501 19.18 -5.92 -5.84
CA GLU A 501 18.70 -7.31 -5.89
C GLU A 501 17.91 -7.69 -4.63
N LYS A 502 18.39 -7.34 -3.43
CA LYS A 502 17.65 -7.55 -2.16
C LYS A 502 16.30 -6.84 -2.16
N MET A 503 16.24 -5.58 -2.62
CA MET A 503 14.99 -4.83 -2.77
C MET A 503 14.03 -5.48 -3.76
N LYS A 504 14.53 -6.03 -4.88
CA LYS A 504 13.73 -6.78 -5.86
C LYS A 504 13.20 -8.09 -5.27
N SER A 505 14.02 -8.81 -4.51
CA SER A 505 13.63 -10.03 -3.80
C SER A 505 12.52 -9.75 -2.79
N ASN A 506 12.68 -8.72 -1.95
CA ASN A 506 11.68 -8.30 -0.96
C ASN A 506 10.37 -7.83 -1.63
N TYR A 507 10.45 -7.17 -2.80
CA TYR A 507 9.27 -6.78 -3.58
C TYR A 507 8.48 -8.01 -4.07
N GLU A 508 9.15 -9.01 -4.65
CA GLU A 508 8.48 -10.24 -5.09
C GLU A 508 7.97 -11.07 -3.89
N GLU A 509 8.70 -11.13 -2.78
CA GLU A 509 8.23 -11.80 -1.55
C GLU A 509 6.97 -11.13 -0.95
N THR A 510 6.96 -9.80 -0.85
CA THR A 510 5.78 -9.06 -0.36
C THR A 510 4.59 -9.15 -1.32
N LYS A 511 4.84 -9.16 -2.64
CA LYS A 511 3.83 -9.41 -3.67
C LYS A 511 3.22 -10.81 -3.55
N CYS A 512 4.04 -11.86 -3.36
CA CYS A 512 3.54 -13.21 -3.09
C CYS A 512 2.64 -13.26 -1.83
N LYS A 513 3.09 -12.65 -0.72
CA LYS A 513 2.27 -12.55 0.52
C LYS A 513 0.96 -11.77 0.30
N ILE A 514 0.97 -10.74 -0.55
CA ILE A 514 -0.25 -10.01 -0.93
C ILE A 514 -1.19 -10.91 -1.74
N ASP A 515 -0.72 -11.61 -2.76
CA ASP A 515 -1.58 -12.51 -3.56
C ASP A 515 -2.07 -13.73 -2.77
N GLU A 516 -1.28 -14.27 -1.83
CA GLU A 516 -1.75 -15.25 -0.82
C GLU A 516 -2.86 -14.65 0.06
N SER A 517 -2.66 -13.46 0.63
CA SER A 517 -3.67 -12.80 1.47
C SER A 517 -4.98 -12.54 0.71
N LYS A 518 -4.88 -12.26 -0.60
CA LYS A 518 -5.98 -12.01 -1.53
C LYS A 518 -6.69 -13.29 -1.96
N ALA A 519 -5.97 -14.42 -2.09
CA ALA A 519 -6.57 -15.74 -2.24
C ALA A 519 -7.34 -16.14 -0.95
N ASN A 520 -6.76 -15.90 0.22
CA ASN A 520 -7.39 -16.13 1.51
C ASN A 520 -8.63 -15.23 1.72
N ALA A 521 -8.57 -13.96 1.34
CA ALA A 521 -9.71 -13.04 1.36
C ALA A 521 -10.86 -13.53 0.46
N LYS A 522 -10.57 -13.96 -0.78
CA LYS A 522 -11.55 -14.59 -1.67
C LYS A 522 -12.13 -15.89 -1.09
N HIS A 523 -11.33 -16.69 -0.39
CA HIS A 523 -11.84 -17.89 0.29
C HIS A 523 -12.84 -17.52 1.39
N ILE A 524 -12.51 -16.53 2.23
CA ILE A 524 -13.38 -16.01 3.29
C ILE A 524 -14.67 -15.41 2.70
N GLU A 525 -14.58 -14.63 1.63
CA GLU A 525 -15.72 -14.06 0.89
C GLU A 525 -16.66 -15.16 0.35
N ASN A 526 -16.11 -16.23 -0.23
CA ASN A 526 -16.88 -17.39 -0.68
C ASN A 526 -17.57 -18.12 0.49
N GLU A 527 -16.91 -18.28 1.64
CA GLU A 527 -17.54 -18.83 2.85
C GLU A 527 -18.64 -17.91 3.40
N ILE A 528 -18.43 -16.59 3.42
CA ILE A 528 -19.45 -15.61 3.80
C ILE A 528 -20.67 -15.75 2.88
N SER A 529 -20.49 -15.83 1.55
CA SER A 529 -21.61 -16.03 0.62
C SER A 529 -22.37 -17.34 0.87
N LYS A 530 -21.68 -18.43 1.23
CA LYS A 530 -22.32 -19.69 1.65
C LYS A 530 -23.12 -19.51 2.95
N LYS A 531 -22.57 -18.82 3.95
CA LYS A 531 -23.24 -18.54 5.23
C LYS A 531 -24.44 -17.60 5.07
N GLU A 532 -24.35 -16.61 4.19
CA GLU A 532 -25.45 -15.69 3.87
C GLU A 532 -26.61 -16.43 3.18
N LYS A 533 -26.31 -17.33 2.22
CA LYS A 533 -27.32 -18.22 1.61
C LYS A 533 -27.98 -19.15 2.65
N GLN A 534 -27.21 -19.68 3.61
CA GLN A 534 -27.75 -20.44 4.74
C GLN A 534 -28.64 -19.57 5.66
N LEU A 535 -28.20 -18.34 5.98
CA LEU A 535 -28.93 -17.39 6.82
C LEU A 535 -30.25 -16.98 6.18
N LYS A 536 -30.26 -16.63 4.89
CA LYS A 536 -31.48 -16.29 4.13
C LYS A 536 -32.46 -17.46 4.04
N THR A 537 -31.94 -18.69 4.00
CA THR A 537 -32.76 -19.93 4.08
C THR A 537 -33.38 -20.11 5.47
N LEU A 538 -32.65 -19.80 6.54
CA LEU A 538 -33.17 -19.83 7.93
C LEU A 538 -34.17 -18.70 8.18
N GLU A 539 -33.91 -17.50 7.67
CA GLU A 539 -34.82 -16.34 7.72
C GLU A 539 -36.16 -16.65 7.04
N ASN A 540 -36.13 -17.27 5.86
CA ASN A 540 -37.35 -17.74 5.18
C ASN A 540 -38.13 -18.77 6.02
N LYS A 541 -37.44 -19.69 6.71
CA LYS A 541 -38.07 -20.63 7.65
C LYS A 541 -38.66 -19.90 8.87
N ILE A 542 -37.95 -18.94 9.44
CA ILE A 542 -38.43 -18.11 10.57
C ILE A 542 -39.67 -17.31 10.15
N ASN A 543 -39.69 -16.71 8.97
CA ASN A 543 -40.83 -15.98 8.44
C ASN A 543 -42.06 -16.89 8.18
N SER A 544 -41.84 -18.13 7.75
CA SER A 544 -42.92 -19.14 7.66
C SER A 544 -43.47 -19.53 9.04
N LEU A 545 -42.59 -19.81 10.02
CA LEU A 545 -42.98 -20.11 11.40
C LEU A 545 -43.66 -18.93 12.09
N ARG A 546 -43.24 -17.68 11.81
CA ARG A 546 -43.89 -16.45 12.26
C ARG A 546 -45.33 -16.37 11.73
N LYS A 547 -45.54 -16.57 10.42
CA LYS A 547 -46.89 -16.63 9.82
C LYS A 547 -47.75 -17.74 10.45
N GLN A 548 -47.20 -18.93 10.70
CA GLN A 548 -47.93 -20.01 11.37
C GLN A 548 -48.25 -19.70 12.84
N THR A 549 -47.37 -18.97 13.53
CA THR A 549 -47.59 -18.53 14.92
C THR A 549 -48.66 -17.44 14.97
N GLU A 550 -48.69 -16.54 13.99
CA GLU A 550 -49.70 -15.48 13.89
C GLU A 550 -51.10 -16.03 13.57
N THR A 551 -51.22 -17.04 12.68
CA THR A 551 -52.51 -17.71 12.44
C THR A 551 -52.98 -18.50 13.67
N LYS A 552 -52.08 -19.22 14.36
CA LYS A 552 -52.37 -19.85 15.66
C LYS A 552 -52.81 -18.82 16.71
N SER A 553 -52.16 -17.65 16.76
CA SER A 553 -52.52 -16.57 17.69
C SER A 553 -53.93 -16.02 17.41
N LYS A 554 -54.32 -15.86 16.13
CA LYS A 554 -55.67 -15.43 15.75
C LYS A 554 -56.72 -16.47 16.15
N ILE A 555 -56.45 -17.76 15.94
CA ILE A 555 -57.30 -18.87 16.41
C ILE A 555 -57.46 -18.84 17.94
N VAL A 556 -56.39 -18.57 18.70
CA VAL A 556 -56.45 -18.43 20.16
C VAL A 556 -57.29 -17.21 20.59
N GLN A 557 -57.20 -16.08 19.89
CA GLN A 557 -58.04 -14.91 20.15
C GLN A 557 -59.53 -15.18 19.87
N ASP A 558 -59.84 -15.87 18.77
CA ASP A 558 -61.21 -16.30 18.45
C ASP A 558 -61.76 -17.25 19.52
N LEU A 559 -60.98 -18.26 19.95
CA LEU A 559 -61.35 -19.18 21.02
C LEU A 559 -61.50 -18.49 22.39
N GLN A 560 -60.71 -17.44 22.69
CA GLN A 560 -60.88 -16.62 23.89
C GLN A 560 -62.18 -15.81 23.84
N GLN A 561 -62.51 -15.24 22.68
CA GLN A 561 -63.76 -14.51 22.47
C GLN A 561 -64.99 -15.44 22.51
N GLU A 562 -64.88 -16.66 21.97
CA GLU A 562 -65.89 -17.70 22.10
C GLU A 562 -66.08 -18.13 23.55
N ASN A 563 -65.00 -18.38 24.31
CA ASN A 563 -65.07 -18.63 25.75
C ASN A 563 -65.75 -17.48 26.51
N LYS A 564 -65.54 -16.22 26.10
CA LYS A 564 -66.21 -15.03 26.66
C LYS A 564 -67.70 -14.98 26.34
N VAL A 565 -68.15 -15.60 25.23
CA VAL A 565 -69.58 -15.79 24.90
C VAL A 565 -70.16 -16.99 25.66
N LEU A 566 -69.46 -18.12 25.74
CA LEU A 566 -69.89 -19.30 26.49
C LEU A 566 -70.05 -19.00 27.98
N ARG A 567 -69.13 -18.26 28.60
CA ARG A 567 -69.28 -17.77 29.99
C ARG A 567 -70.53 -16.90 30.17
N LYS A 568 -70.96 -16.14 29.15
CA LYS A 568 -72.22 -15.39 29.18
C LYS A 568 -73.45 -16.29 28.99
N LYS A 569 -73.37 -17.35 28.18
CA LYS A 569 -74.44 -18.36 28.06
C LYS A 569 -74.63 -19.09 29.39
N ILE A 570 -73.55 -19.59 29.99
CA ILE A 570 -73.54 -20.25 31.31
C ILE A 570 -74.11 -19.32 32.40
N ALA A 571 -73.76 -18.03 32.40
CA ALA A 571 -74.31 -17.06 33.35
C ALA A 571 -75.79 -16.70 33.13
N ALA A 572 -76.35 -16.96 31.93
CA ALA A 572 -77.77 -16.84 31.65
C ALA A 572 -78.53 -18.14 31.96
N GLU A 573 -77.95 -19.29 31.59
CA GLU A 573 -78.47 -20.63 31.90
C GLU A 573 -78.50 -20.85 33.42
N SER A 574 -77.46 -20.45 34.18
CA SER A 574 -77.47 -20.50 35.65
C SER A 574 -78.60 -19.68 36.28
N LYS A 575 -78.96 -18.51 35.71
CA LYS A 575 -80.13 -17.73 36.15
C LYS A 575 -81.44 -18.45 35.81
N GLN A 576 -81.51 -19.08 34.65
CA GLN A 576 -82.66 -19.93 34.28
C GLN A 576 -82.78 -21.15 35.20
N THR A 577 -81.67 -21.78 35.59
CA THR A 577 -81.61 -22.88 36.56
C THR A 577 -82.19 -22.43 37.91
N SER A 578 -81.77 -21.28 38.42
CA SER A 578 -82.33 -20.70 39.67
C SER A 578 -83.83 -20.39 39.56
N ILE A 579 -84.31 -19.93 38.40
CA ILE A 579 -85.75 -19.74 38.13
C ILE A 579 -86.50 -21.10 38.09
N THR A 580 -85.90 -22.16 37.55
CA THR A 580 -86.50 -23.50 37.58
C THR A 580 -86.45 -24.15 38.96
N GLU A 581 -85.38 -23.92 39.73
CA GLU A 581 -85.23 -24.35 41.12
C GLU A 581 -86.29 -23.70 42.01
N GLY A 582 -86.55 -22.39 41.85
CA GLY A 582 -87.66 -21.71 42.51
C GLY A 582 -89.04 -22.30 42.17
N LYS A 583 -89.24 -22.81 40.94
CA LYS A 583 -90.45 -23.54 40.55
C LYS A 583 -90.51 -24.94 41.17
N VAL A 584 -89.39 -25.67 41.22
CA VAL A 584 -89.30 -26.99 41.86
C VAL A 584 -89.61 -26.88 43.35
N ASN A 585 -89.02 -25.91 44.06
CA ASN A 585 -89.28 -25.69 45.48
C ASN A 585 -90.75 -25.33 45.75
N LYS A 586 -91.40 -24.56 44.86
CA LYS A 586 -92.85 -24.31 44.95
C LYS A 586 -93.67 -25.58 44.75
N LEU A 587 -93.40 -26.35 43.69
CA LEU A 587 -94.07 -27.64 43.43
C LEU A 587 -93.85 -28.66 44.56
N GLN A 588 -92.67 -28.67 45.18
CA GLN A 588 -92.36 -29.52 46.33
C GLN A 588 -93.21 -29.15 47.54
N SER A 589 -93.34 -27.86 47.86
CA SER A 589 -94.23 -27.40 48.94
C SER A 589 -95.73 -27.58 48.63
N GLU A 590 -96.14 -27.56 47.36
CA GLU A 590 -97.50 -27.94 46.93
C GLU A 590 -97.74 -29.46 47.09
N LEU A 591 -96.75 -30.29 46.74
CA LEU A 591 -96.81 -31.75 46.89
C LEU A 591 -96.82 -32.16 48.38
N GLU A 592 -96.05 -31.48 49.23
CA GLU A 592 -96.04 -31.71 50.67
C GLU A 592 -97.37 -31.31 51.34
N ASN A 593 -97.99 -30.20 50.91
CA ASN A 593 -99.36 -29.86 51.31
C ASN A 593 -100.37 -30.92 50.85
N ILE A 594 -100.25 -31.44 49.62
CA ILE A 594 -101.11 -32.52 49.11
C ILE A 594 -100.92 -33.82 49.94
N ASN A 595 -99.69 -34.14 50.36
CA ASN A 595 -99.41 -35.29 51.22
C ASN A 595 -99.98 -35.12 52.63
N LYS A 596 -99.79 -33.95 53.27
CA LYS A 596 -100.43 -33.65 54.56
C LYS A 596 -101.95 -33.78 54.47
N LEU A 597 -102.55 -33.15 53.46
CA LEU A 597 -103.99 -33.22 53.22
C LEU A 597 -104.44 -34.66 52.94
N HIS A 598 -103.63 -35.50 52.29
CA HIS A 598 -103.92 -36.94 52.11
C HIS A 598 -103.91 -37.72 53.41
N GLN A 599 -102.91 -37.50 54.27
CA GLN A 599 -102.82 -38.13 55.58
C GLN A 599 -104.08 -37.81 56.41
N GLU A 600 -104.48 -36.54 56.46
CA GLU A 600 -105.72 -36.09 57.12
C GLU A 600 -107.00 -36.77 56.56
N THR A 601 -107.01 -37.19 55.29
CA THR A 601 -108.15 -37.94 54.70
C THR A 601 -108.07 -39.44 55.03
N ILE A 602 -106.87 -40.02 55.09
CA ILE A 602 -106.65 -41.42 55.47
C ILE A 602 -107.06 -41.61 56.93
N ASP A 603 -106.67 -40.68 57.81
CA ASP A 603 -107.03 -40.72 59.23
C ASP A 603 -108.53 -40.49 59.46
N SER A 604 -109.20 -39.65 58.65
CA SER A 604 -110.67 -39.55 58.72
C SER A 604 -111.36 -40.84 58.29
N TYR A 605 -110.96 -41.45 57.16
CA TYR A 605 -111.54 -42.73 56.72
C TYR A 605 -111.25 -43.88 57.69
N LYS A 606 -110.07 -43.92 58.30
CA LYS A 606 -109.72 -44.94 59.32
C LYS A 606 -110.68 -44.86 60.52
N ASN A 607 -110.87 -43.65 61.06
CA ASN A 607 -111.74 -43.41 62.21
C ASN A 607 -113.21 -43.72 61.87
N GLU A 608 -113.67 -43.35 60.67
CA GLU A 608 -115.01 -43.65 60.18
C GLU A 608 -115.24 -45.16 59.98
N THR A 609 -114.20 -45.89 59.52
CA THR A 609 -114.21 -47.36 59.42
C THR A 609 -114.23 -48.03 60.80
N GLU A 610 -113.54 -47.48 61.79
CA GLU A 610 -113.53 -48.01 63.17
C GLU A 610 -114.88 -47.77 63.88
N MET A 611 -115.54 -46.63 63.65
CA MET A 611 -116.93 -46.42 64.09
C MET A 611 -117.92 -47.38 63.40
N ALA A 612 -117.78 -47.59 62.08
CA ALA A 612 -118.62 -48.53 61.35
C ALA A 612 -118.49 -49.97 61.87
N ARG A 613 -117.26 -50.43 62.10
CA ARG A 613 -116.97 -51.75 62.68
C ARG A 613 -117.56 -51.91 64.09
N ALA A 614 -117.51 -50.86 64.92
CA ALA A 614 -118.11 -50.89 66.25
C ALA A 614 -119.65 -50.93 66.22
N ALA A 615 -120.29 -50.32 65.21
CA ALA A 615 -121.73 -50.44 64.99
C ALA A 615 -122.12 -51.84 64.49
N GLU A 616 -121.36 -52.39 63.53
CA GLU A 616 -121.54 -53.76 63.01
C GLU A 616 -121.39 -54.81 64.13
N GLU A 617 -120.36 -54.71 64.97
CA GLU A 617 -120.13 -55.66 66.05
C GLU A 617 -121.25 -55.64 67.12
N ASN A 618 -121.96 -54.52 67.27
CA ASN A 618 -123.15 -54.44 68.14
C ASN A 618 -124.40 -55.03 67.48
N LEU A 619 -124.63 -54.73 66.18
CA LEU A 619 -125.71 -55.36 65.40
C LEU A 619 -125.55 -56.88 65.30
N VAL A 620 -124.32 -57.40 65.22
CA VAL A 620 -124.04 -58.85 65.25
C VAL A 620 -124.42 -59.47 66.60
N LYS A 621 -124.12 -58.82 67.73
CA LYS A 621 -124.53 -59.28 69.07
C LYS A 621 -126.06 -59.29 69.21
N GLU A 622 -126.73 -58.27 68.69
CA GLU A 622 -128.19 -58.14 68.70
C GLU A 622 -128.88 -59.19 67.80
N LEU A 623 -128.35 -59.43 66.59
CA LEU A 623 -128.78 -60.52 65.70
C LEU A 623 -128.56 -61.90 66.32
N GLN A 624 -127.46 -62.11 67.05
CA GLN A 624 -127.17 -63.39 67.70
C GLN A 624 -128.12 -63.66 68.89
N ALA A 625 -128.52 -62.61 69.62
CA ALA A 625 -129.57 -62.71 70.65
C ALA A 625 -130.96 -62.97 70.03
N MET A 626 -131.33 -62.23 68.97
CA MET A 626 -132.57 -62.43 68.21
C MET A 626 -132.69 -63.85 67.64
N LYS A 627 -131.57 -64.43 67.16
CA LYS A 627 -131.54 -65.80 66.65
C LYS A 627 -131.82 -66.83 67.76
N LEU A 628 -131.18 -66.71 68.92
CA LEU A 628 -131.42 -67.62 70.04
C LEU A 628 -132.89 -67.57 70.51
N ALA A 629 -133.48 -66.38 70.61
CA ALA A 629 -134.88 -66.21 70.96
C ALA A 629 -135.83 -66.83 69.91
N ALA A 630 -135.49 -66.75 68.62
CA ALA A 630 -136.27 -67.38 67.56
C ALA A 630 -136.17 -68.92 67.59
N ASP A 631 -134.97 -69.47 67.78
CA ASP A 631 -134.74 -70.92 67.88
C ASP A 631 -135.43 -71.52 69.13
N GLU A 632 -135.46 -70.79 70.26
CA GLU A 632 -136.18 -71.15 71.47
C GLU A 632 -137.71 -71.11 71.28
N ALA A 633 -138.25 -70.05 70.67
CA ALA A 633 -139.67 -69.94 70.34
C ALA A 633 -140.15 -71.05 69.40
N VAL A 634 -139.35 -71.41 68.39
CA VAL A 634 -139.63 -72.52 67.47
C VAL A 634 -139.65 -73.89 68.19
N ASN A 635 -138.84 -74.08 69.23
CA ASN A 635 -138.91 -75.30 70.04
C ASN A 635 -140.12 -75.31 70.99
N MET A 636 -140.48 -74.18 71.62
CA MET A 636 -141.72 -74.09 72.40
C MET A 636 -142.97 -74.39 71.55
N GLN A 637 -143.01 -73.89 70.30
CA GLN A 637 -144.11 -74.19 69.37
C GLN A 637 -144.23 -75.70 69.11
N LYS A 638 -143.13 -76.39 68.74
CA LYS A 638 -143.14 -77.84 68.51
C LYS A 638 -143.63 -78.64 69.73
N GLU A 639 -143.23 -78.22 70.93
CA GLU A 639 -143.61 -78.92 72.17
C GLU A 639 -145.07 -78.65 72.59
N ILE A 640 -145.62 -77.48 72.22
CA ILE A 640 -147.06 -77.21 72.30
C ILE A 640 -147.82 -78.10 71.30
N ASP A 641 -147.37 -78.18 70.04
CA ASP A 641 -148.03 -79.00 69.02
C ASP A 641 -148.05 -80.50 69.37
N ILE A 642 -146.96 -81.03 69.92
CA ILE A 642 -146.90 -82.42 70.44
C ILE A 642 -147.93 -82.63 71.57
N ARG A 643 -148.04 -81.69 72.52
CA ARG A 643 -149.05 -81.76 73.59
C ARG A 643 -150.48 -81.71 73.04
N CYS A 644 -150.75 -80.86 72.05
CA CYS A 644 -152.04 -80.77 71.39
C CYS A 644 -152.40 -82.07 70.65
N GLN A 645 -151.46 -82.65 69.88
CA GLN A 645 -151.67 -83.93 69.18
C GLN A 645 -151.96 -85.07 70.16
N HIS A 646 -151.21 -85.16 71.27
CA HIS A 646 -151.44 -86.18 72.30
C HIS A 646 -152.86 -86.07 72.90
N LYS A 647 -153.32 -84.84 73.18
CA LYS A 647 -154.66 -84.57 73.73
C LYS A 647 -155.78 -84.93 72.75
N ILE A 648 -155.57 -84.73 71.44
CA ILE A 648 -156.51 -85.14 70.40
C ILE A 648 -156.62 -86.68 70.36
N THR A 649 -155.50 -87.40 70.43
CA THR A 649 -155.49 -88.88 70.43
C THR A 649 -156.23 -89.46 71.64
N GLU A 650 -156.03 -88.90 72.84
CA GLU A 650 -156.80 -89.28 74.04
C GLU A 650 -158.31 -89.10 73.81
N MET A 651 -158.75 -87.94 73.34
CA MET A 651 -160.17 -87.64 73.13
C MET A 651 -160.82 -88.54 72.07
N VAL A 652 -160.14 -88.82 70.96
CA VAL A 652 -160.66 -89.72 69.93
C VAL A 652 -160.88 -91.13 70.49
N SER A 653 -159.91 -91.66 71.26
CA SER A 653 -160.04 -93.00 71.87
C SER A 653 -161.22 -93.11 72.85
N LEU A 654 -161.53 -92.02 73.57
CA LEU A 654 -162.67 -91.94 74.48
C LEU A 654 -164.00 -91.84 73.70
N MET A 655 -164.04 -91.05 72.63
CA MET A 655 -165.24 -90.91 71.79
C MET A 655 -165.60 -92.21 71.06
N GLU A 656 -164.62 -92.95 70.54
CA GLU A 656 -164.89 -94.28 69.96
C GLU A 656 -165.47 -95.27 70.98
N LYS A 657 -164.99 -95.21 72.23
CA LYS A 657 -165.49 -96.07 73.32
C LYS A 657 -166.94 -95.74 73.66
N HIS A 658 -167.31 -94.45 73.72
CA HIS A 658 -168.71 -94.04 73.91
C HIS A 658 -169.58 -94.39 72.70
N LYS A 659 -169.09 -94.21 71.47
CA LYS A 659 -169.83 -94.57 70.25
C LYS A 659 -170.27 -96.03 70.27
N ARG A 660 -169.33 -96.96 70.55
CA ARG A 660 -169.62 -98.41 70.65
C ARG A 660 -170.61 -98.77 71.76
N GLN A 661 -170.81 -97.93 72.78
CA GLN A 661 -171.89 -98.10 73.76
C GLN A 661 -173.25 -97.65 73.22
N TYR A 662 -173.30 -96.54 72.48
CA TYR A 662 -174.54 -96.09 71.83
C TYR A 662 -175.00 -97.06 70.74
N ASP A 663 -174.10 -97.52 69.87
CA ASP A 663 -174.39 -98.48 68.80
C ASP A 663 -175.09 -99.74 69.39
N LYS A 664 -174.55 -100.31 70.48
CA LYS A 664 -175.16 -101.45 71.21
C LYS A 664 -176.52 -101.11 71.85
N THR A 665 -176.68 -99.89 72.36
CA THR A 665 -177.94 -99.46 73.01
C THR A 665 -179.07 -99.29 71.98
N VAL A 666 -178.74 -99.01 70.71
CA VAL A 666 -179.71 -98.93 69.61
C VAL A 666 -180.19 -100.32 69.19
N GLU A 667 -179.31 -101.32 69.05
CA GLU A 667 -179.71 -102.71 68.78
C GLU A 667 -180.65 -103.27 69.87
N GLU A 668 -180.38 -102.95 71.15
CA GLU A 668 -181.24 -103.29 72.29
C GLU A 668 -182.58 -102.52 72.33
N LYS A 669 -182.77 -101.50 71.48
CA LYS A 669 -184.00 -100.69 71.38
C LYS A 669 -184.84 -100.99 70.13
N ASP A 670 -184.21 -101.27 69.00
CA ASP A 670 -184.93 -101.68 67.79
C ASP A 670 -185.62 -103.03 68.01
N THR A 671 -184.95 -103.95 68.72
CA THR A 671 -185.54 -105.23 69.17
C THR A 671 -186.71 -105.06 70.16
N GLU A 672 -186.77 -103.95 70.91
CA GLU A 672 -187.92 -103.63 71.77
C GLU A 672 -189.11 -103.07 70.96
N LEU A 673 -188.84 -102.22 69.96
CA LEU A 673 -189.86 -101.55 69.13
C LEU A 673 -190.67 -102.53 68.26
N GLU A 674 -190.03 -103.57 67.72
CA GLU A 674 -190.72 -104.65 66.99
C GLU A 674 -191.80 -105.35 67.84
N SER A 675 -191.62 -105.38 69.17
CA SER A 675 -192.59 -105.94 70.14
C SER A 675 -193.78 -105.03 70.46
N TYR A 676 -193.74 -103.76 70.04
CA TYR A 676 -194.84 -102.80 70.14
C TYR A 676 -195.68 -102.75 68.86
N ARG A 677 -195.05 -102.82 67.67
CA ARG A 677 -195.74 -102.95 66.37
C ARG A 677 -196.78 -104.08 66.39
N THR A 678 -196.38 -105.25 66.88
CA THR A 678 -197.23 -106.45 66.97
C THR A 678 -198.42 -106.32 67.93
N LYS A 679 -198.37 -105.43 68.93
CA LYS A 679 -199.51 -105.18 69.85
C LYS A 679 -200.48 -104.13 69.30
N GLN A 680 -199.97 -103.09 68.64
CA GLN A 680 -200.81 -102.01 68.10
C GLN A 680 -201.72 -102.48 66.95
N GLN A 681 -201.25 -103.44 66.15
CA GLN A 681 -201.99 -104.03 65.03
C GLN A 681 -203.27 -104.78 65.47
N ALA A 682 -203.30 -105.30 66.71
CA ALA A 682 -204.50 -105.93 67.28
C ALA A 682 -205.56 -104.92 67.75
N LEU A 683 -205.15 -103.75 68.26
CA LEU A 683 -206.07 -102.73 68.80
C LEU A 683 -206.75 -101.91 67.71
N THR A 684 -206.04 -101.55 66.64
CA THR A 684 -206.65 -100.81 65.51
C THR A 684 -207.79 -101.60 64.87
N SER A 685 -207.68 -102.93 64.87
CA SER A 685 -208.68 -103.88 64.37
C SER A 685 -209.99 -103.93 65.19
N THR A 686 -210.02 -103.36 66.40
CA THR A 686 -211.23 -103.21 67.24
C THR A 686 -211.77 -101.78 67.32
N ILE A 687 -210.99 -100.77 66.91
CA ILE A 687 -211.48 -99.39 66.74
C ILE A 687 -212.34 -99.27 65.48
N GLY A 688 -211.93 -99.93 64.38
CA GLY A 688 -212.63 -99.91 63.09
C GLY A 688 -214.05 -100.52 63.08
N SER A 689 -214.49 -101.15 64.17
CA SER A 689 -215.88 -101.56 64.38
C SER A 689 -216.76 -100.49 65.06
N LEU A 690 -216.20 -99.65 65.93
CA LEU A 690 -216.98 -98.69 66.74
C LEU A 690 -217.26 -97.37 65.99
N GLU A 691 -216.33 -96.92 65.14
CA GLU A 691 -216.52 -95.67 64.38
C GLU A 691 -217.66 -95.76 63.36
N LYS A 692 -218.01 -96.98 62.91
CA LYS A 692 -219.19 -97.24 62.07
C LYS A 692 -220.52 -97.00 62.79
N GLU A 693 -220.57 -97.13 64.12
CA GLU A 693 -221.77 -96.80 64.92
C GLU A 693 -221.87 -95.29 65.17
N LEU A 694 -220.75 -94.61 65.40
CA LEU A 694 -220.71 -93.13 65.51
C LEU A 694 -221.10 -92.42 64.19
N SER A 695 -220.88 -93.08 63.05
CA SER A 695 -221.39 -92.63 61.75
C SER A 695 -222.93 -92.66 61.64
N SER A 696 -223.65 -93.27 62.59
CA SER A 696 -225.11 -93.35 62.60
C SER A 696 -225.74 -92.13 63.30
N MET A 697 -225.57 -92.00 64.62
CA MET A 697 -226.29 -90.97 65.41
C MET A 697 -225.94 -89.52 65.05
N LYS A 698 -224.77 -89.24 64.46
CA LYS A 698 -224.40 -87.84 64.15
C LYS A 698 -225.26 -87.22 63.04
N ASN A 699 -225.78 -88.03 62.12
CA ASN A 699 -226.71 -87.58 61.07
C ASN A 699 -228.14 -87.34 61.61
N GLU A 700 -228.45 -87.88 62.78
CA GLU A 700 -229.75 -87.75 63.46
C GLU A 700 -229.78 -86.54 64.43
N ILE A 701 -228.61 -86.04 64.85
CA ILE A 701 -228.48 -85.02 65.90
C ILE A 701 -228.79 -83.59 65.43
N PHE A 702 -228.20 -83.10 64.33
CA PHE A 702 -228.20 -81.64 64.03
C PHE A 702 -229.09 -81.18 62.87
N SER A 703 -229.84 -82.09 62.27
CA SER A 703 -231.14 -81.77 61.66
C SER A 703 -232.12 -81.12 62.66
N LEU A 704 -231.87 -81.26 63.97
CA LEU A 704 -232.59 -80.57 65.04
C LEU A 704 -231.99 -79.18 65.39
N GLN A 705 -230.74 -78.87 65.02
CA GLN A 705 -230.19 -77.53 65.27
C GLN A 705 -230.72 -76.49 64.28
N GLU A 706 -231.02 -76.92 63.06
CA GLU A 706 -231.69 -76.10 62.03
C GLU A 706 -233.12 -75.68 62.46
N GLN A 707 -233.71 -76.40 63.43
CA GLN A 707 -234.96 -76.03 64.11
C GLN A 707 -234.73 -75.20 65.39
N LEU A 708 -233.49 -75.05 65.86
CA LEU A 708 -233.12 -74.26 67.04
C LEU A 708 -232.90 -72.76 66.73
N LYS A 709 -233.93 -72.21 66.07
CA LYS A 709 -234.74 -71.14 66.69
C LYS A 709 -234.05 -69.77 66.66
N THR A 710 -234.24 -68.94 65.64
CA THR A 710 -235.54 -68.57 65.00
C THR A 710 -236.64 -68.15 65.99
N ALA A 711 -236.30 -67.98 67.27
CA ALA A 711 -237.14 -67.27 68.26
C ALA A 711 -236.27 -66.51 69.29
N ARG A 712 -235.15 -65.93 68.84
CA ARG A 712 -234.37 -64.95 69.61
C ARG A 712 -234.26 -63.57 68.95
N GLU A 713 -234.76 -63.41 67.73
CA GLU A 713 -234.94 -62.09 67.11
C GLU A 713 -236.08 -61.31 67.80
N GLU A 714 -237.10 -62.00 68.30
CA GLU A 714 -238.28 -61.37 68.88
C GLU A 714 -238.17 -61.14 70.39
N LYS A 715 -237.36 -60.12 70.71
CA LYS A 715 -237.75 -59.02 71.63
C LYS A 715 -237.59 -59.24 73.15
N GLU A 716 -236.64 -58.50 73.74
CA GLU A 716 -236.58 -58.15 75.19
C GLU A 716 -237.71 -57.15 75.59
N SER A 717 -238.92 -57.46 75.14
CA SER A 717 -240.21 -56.85 75.47
C SER A 717 -241.40 -57.63 74.83
N LEU A 718 -241.20 -58.93 74.48
CA LEU A 718 -242.20 -60.02 74.44
C LEU A 718 -241.49 -61.40 74.57
N ALA A 719 -241.62 -62.08 75.72
CA ALA A 719 -241.42 -63.55 75.95
C ALA A 719 -240.01 -64.27 75.97
N LYS A 720 -239.53 -64.61 77.18
CA LYS A 720 -239.18 -65.98 77.73
C LYS A 720 -238.11 -66.99 77.12
N GLU A 721 -237.04 -67.36 77.90
CA GLU A 721 -236.70 -68.74 78.48
C GLU A 721 -235.65 -69.84 77.87
N ALA A 722 -234.61 -70.34 78.66
CA ALA A 722 -233.91 -71.74 78.85
C ALA A 722 -232.43 -72.32 78.38
N GLU A 723 -231.64 -73.09 79.27
CA GLU A 723 -230.51 -74.23 79.22
C GLU A 723 -228.88 -74.11 79.05
N LYS A 724 -227.78 -74.99 79.28
CA LYS A 724 -227.22 -76.22 80.11
C LYS A 724 -225.60 -76.60 80.01
N SER A 725 -224.89 -77.63 80.69
CA SER A 725 -223.35 -78.03 80.67
C SER A 725 -222.73 -79.38 81.38
N ASP A 726 -221.39 -79.85 81.28
CA ASP A 726 -220.67 -81.12 81.91
C ASP A 726 -219.02 -81.28 82.14
N VAL A 727 -218.28 -82.47 82.34
CA VAL A 727 -216.87 -82.73 83.03
C VAL A 727 -215.85 -83.99 82.72
N CYS A 728 -214.67 -84.31 83.42
CA CYS A 728 -213.52 -85.34 83.10
C CYS A 728 -212.57 -86.09 84.24
N LYS A 729 -211.39 -86.83 83.96
CA LYS A 729 -210.52 -87.90 84.76
C LYS A 729 -208.92 -87.98 84.47
N SER A 730 -207.83 -88.81 84.85
CA SER A 730 -207.21 -89.95 85.76
C SER A 730 -205.64 -90.29 85.40
N GLU A 731 -204.59 -91.09 85.88
CA GLU A 731 -203.89 -91.97 87.00
C GLU A 731 -202.32 -92.36 86.65
N LYS A 732 -201.33 -93.25 87.12
CA LYS A 732 -200.79 -94.23 88.23
C LYS A 732 -199.20 -94.65 88.10
N LYS A 733 -198.41 -95.32 89.07
CA LYS A 733 -196.92 -95.88 89.07
C LYS A 733 -196.51 -96.92 90.26
N HIS A 734 -195.34 -97.60 90.69
CA HIS A 734 -193.78 -97.80 90.60
C HIS A 734 -193.21 -99.30 90.97
N LYS A 735 -192.00 -99.87 91.44
CA LYS A 735 -190.68 -99.63 92.25
C LYS A 735 -189.43 -100.69 92.08
N LYS A 736 -188.42 -100.98 93.03
CA LYS A 736 -187.03 -101.70 92.86
C LYS A 736 -186.19 -102.36 94.11
N THR A 737 -185.03 -103.13 93.96
CA THR A 737 -184.17 -104.07 94.90
C THR A 737 -182.56 -103.82 95.06
N GLN A 738 -181.46 -104.52 95.62
CA GLN A 738 -180.91 -105.83 96.26
C GLN A 738 -179.37 -105.77 96.85
N THR A 739 -178.69 -106.76 97.56
CA THR A 739 -177.30 -106.71 98.33
C THR A 739 -176.39 -108.02 98.66
N SER A 740 -175.09 -107.98 99.17
CA SER A 740 -174.12 -109.15 99.62
C SER A 740 -172.76 -108.87 100.48
N VAL A 741 -171.91 -109.86 101.02
CA VAL A 741 -170.67 -109.73 101.98
C VAL A 741 -169.58 -110.94 102.17
N LEU A 742 -168.31 -110.82 102.77
CA LEU A 742 -167.24 -111.90 103.17
C LEU A 742 -165.87 -111.51 103.99
N GLU A 743 -165.07 -112.38 104.73
CA GLU A 743 -163.69 -112.12 105.46
C GLU A 743 -162.78 -113.30 106.18
N THR A 744 -161.37 -113.34 106.20
CA THR A 744 -160.36 -113.43 107.39
C THR A 744 -158.97 -114.17 107.36
N PRO A 745 -157.88 -113.61 107.99
CA PRO A 745 -157.83 -112.50 108.97
C PRO A 745 -156.75 -111.40 108.71
N LYS A 746 -156.46 -110.46 109.64
CA LYS A 746 -157.30 -109.37 110.22
C LYS A 746 -156.47 -108.37 111.07
N ASP A 747 -156.86 -107.08 111.11
CA ASP A 747 -156.41 -105.98 112.01
C ASP A 747 -154.87 -105.72 111.99
N SER A 748 -154.17 -104.87 112.79
CA SER A 748 -154.39 -103.91 113.91
C SER A 748 -153.20 -102.88 113.89
N SER A 749 -152.80 -101.98 114.82
CA SER A 749 -153.30 -101.09 115.92
C SER A 749 -152.04 -100.34 116.49
N LEU A 750 -152.00 -99.27 117.33
CA LEU A 750 -152.92 -98.20 117.82
C LEU A 750 -152.09 -97.02 118.45
N ALA A 751 -152.70 -95.82 118.62
CA ALA A 751 -152.29 -94.66 119.47
C ALA A 751 -150.94 -93.93 119.17
N SER A 752 -150.68 -92.64 119.50
CA SER A 752 -151.43 -91.46 120.03
C SER A 752 -150.55 -90.20 119.91
N LEU A 753 -151.00 -88.93 119.78
CA LEU A 753 -152.30 -88.31 119.45
C LEU A 753 -152.08 -86.79 119.08
N ALA A 754 -153.08 -86.14 118.46
CA ALA A 754 -153.27 -84.69 118.23
C ALA A 754 -152.82 -84.06 116.88
N THR A 755 -153.79 -83.35 116.23
CA THR A 755 -153.71 -82.21 115.26
C THR A 755 -152.58 -82.16 114.20
N SER A 756 -152.82 -82.00 112.88
CA SER A 756 -154.02 -81.61 112.10
C SER A 756 -153.98 -82.15 110.65
N LYS A 757 -155.02 -81.90 109.84
CA LYS A 757 -155.18 -82.31 108.42
C LYS A 757 -154.32 -81.41 107.49
N LYS A 758 -153.68 -81.86 106.39
CA LYS A 758 -154.20 -82.42 105.11
C LYS A 758 -155.22 -81.50 104.40
N ASN A 759 -155.06 -81.06 103.13
CA ASN A 759 -154.02 -81.29 102.11
C ASN A 759 -153.68 -79.99 101.34
N THR A 760 -152.38 -79.73 101.07
CA THR A 760 -151.77 -78.98 99.92
C THR A 760 -150.40 -78.41 100.34
N PRO A 761 -149.36 -78.43 99.47
CA PRO A 761 -148.13 -77.68 99.68
C PRO A 761 -148.02 -76.45 98.73
N GLN A 762 -147.45 -75.28 99.04
CA GLN A 762 -146.91 -74.69 100.28
C GLN A 762 -145.76 -75.42 101.02
N SER A 763 -144.70 -74.77 101.53
CA SER A 763 -144.19 -73.39 101.31
C SER A 763 -142.78 -73.20 101.93
N ILE A 764 -142.12 -72.07 101.63
CA ILE A 764 -141.11 -71.34 102.45
C ILE A 764 -139.79 -72.06 102.84
N THR A 765 -138.64 -71.43 102.55
CA THR A 765 -137.46 -71.24 103.44
C THR A 765 -136.42 -70.28 102.77
N PRO A 766 -135.43 -69.67 103.47
CA PRO A 766 -135.17 -68.23 103.28
C PRO A 766 -133.68 -67.73 103.37
N ILE A 767 -133.51 -66.39 103.42
CA ILE A 767 -132.41 -65.65 104.13
C ILE A 767 -131.01 -65.56 103.49
N LYS A 768 -130.30 -64.44 103.77
CA LYS A 768 -128.94 -63.98 103.35
C LYS A 768 -128.87 -63.45 101.89
N LYS A 769 -128.43 -62.21 101.56
CA LYS A 769 -127.66 -61.13 102.25
C LYS A 769 -126.16 -61.47 102.44
N ILE A 770 -125.27 -60.46 102.38
CA ILE A 770 -123.76 -60.51 102.49
C ILE A 770 -123.05 -60.84 101.16
N GLU A 771 -122.00 -60.14 100.67
CA GLU A 771 -121.36 -58.87 101.11
C GLU A 771 -120.55 -58.09 100.03
N GLN A 772 -120.44 -56.77 100.27
CA GLN A 772 -119.38 -55.80 99.94
C GLN A 772 -118.40 -55.99 98.73
N THR A 773 -118.58 -55.17 97.71
CA THR A 773 -117.52 -54.72 96.76
C THR A 773 -117.33 -53.19 96.80
N LYS A 774 -116.23 -52.62 96.26
CA LYS A 774 -115.62 -51.39 96.83
C LYS A 774 -114.96 -50.40 95.82
N LYS A 775 -115.38 -49.11 95.84
CA LYS A 775 -114.69 -47.86 95.36
C LYS A 775 -114.51 -47.70 93.82
N SER A 776 -114.39 -46.53 93.17
CA SER A 776 -114.46 -45.05 93.43
C SER A 776 -114.36 -44.34 92.04
N SER A 777 -114.65 -43.07 91.69
CA SER A 777 -115.25 -41.83 92.23
C SER A 777 -115.06 -40.69 91.17
N TRP A 778 -116.07 -39.84 90.93
CA TRP A 778 -116.00 -38.43 90.46
C TRP A 778 -115.57 -38.00 89.03
N THR A 779 -115.90 -36.73 88.74
CA THR A 779 -116.04 -35.92 87.49
C THR A 779 -114.73 -35.19 87.05
N PRO A 780 -114.64 -34.27 86.02
CA PRO A 780 -115.66 -33.64 85.15
C PRO A 780 -115.39 -33.39 83.62
N ALA A 781 -116.49 -33.20 82.87
CA ALA A 781 -116.77 -32.29 81.72
C ALA A 781 -115.72 -31.79 80.69
N LYS A 782 -116.01 -31.97 79.38
CA LYS A 782 -116.39 -30.90 78.39
C LYS A 782 -116.73 -31.49 76.99
N THR A 783 -117.36 -30.71 76.11
CA THR A 783 -118.00 -31.20 74.85
C THR A 783 -117.62 -30.35 73.62
N TYR A 784 -117.32 -30.99 72.49
CA TYR A 784 -117.24 -30.40 71.14
C TYR A 784 -117.58 -31.46 70.07
N THR A 785 -117.85 -31.05 68.82
CA THR A 785 -118.46 -31.90 67.77
C THR A 785 -117.71 -31.79 66.42
N VAL A 786 -117.76 -32.84 65.59
CA VAL A 786 -117.00 -33.03 64.33
C VAL A 786 -117.92 -33.48 63.18
N LYS A 787 -117.56 -33.15 61.92
CA LYS A 787 -117.84 -33.86 60.62
C LYS A 787 -117.56 -32.92 59.41
N THR A 788 -117.12 -33.31 58.19
CA THR A 788 -116.15 -34.32 57.65
C THR A 788 -115.82 -33.97 56.16
N PRO A 789 -114.73 -34.47 55.51
CA PRO A 789 -114.22 -33.92 54.22
C PRO A 789 -114.18 -34.85 52.95
N PRO A 790 -114.42 -34.34 51.71
CA PRO A 790 -114.29 -35.08 50.43
C PRO A 790 -113.21 -34.57 49.43
N LYS A 791 -112.85 -35.35 48.38
CA LYS A 791 -111.86 -35.00 47.31
C LYS A 791 -112.01 -35.77 45.96
N SER A 792 -111.27 -35.34 44.91
CA SER A 792 -110.97 -36.06 43.65
C SER A 792 -109.47 -35.96 43.26
N LYS A 793 -108.96 -36.68 42.21
CA LYS A 793 -107.50 -36.81 41.92
C LYS A 793 -107.09 -37.14 40.45
N LEU A 794 -105.89 -36.65 40.03
CA LEU A 794 -104.89 -37.27 39.10
C LEU A 794 -105.22 -37.39 37.58
N LEU A 795 -104.30 -37.71 36.61
CA LEU A 795 -103.08 -38.57 36.61
C LEU A 795 -102.04 -38.28 35.46
N ARG A 796 -100.81 -38.83 35.59
CA ARG A 796 -99.57 -39.04 34.73
C ARG A 796 -99.63 -38.94 33.17
N GLU A 797 -98.55 -39.03 32.34
CA GLU A 797 -97.15 -39.54 32.46
C GLU A 797 -96.09 -38.69 31.66
N SER A 798 -95.08 -39.27 30.96
CA SER A 798 -93.73 -38.66 30.78
C SER A 798 -93.03 -38.68 29.38
N THR A 799 -91.88 -37.97 29.33
CA THR A 799 -90.61 -38.17 28.54
C THR A 799 -90.34 -37.62 27.11
N ASN A 800 -89.25 -36.83 27.01
CA ASN A 800 -88.18 -36.72 25.97
C ASN A 800 -88.14 -35.65 24.82
N LEU A 801 -86.90 -35.18 24.59
CA LEU A 801 -86.24 -34.51 23.41
C LEU A 801 -85.95 -32.97 23.36
N LEU A 802 -84.85 -32.67 22.64
CA LEU A 802 -84.07 -31.43 22.42
C LEU A 802 -84.34 -30.87 20.98
N SER A 803 -83.88 -29.70 20.46
CA SER A 803 -83.09 -28.54 20.96
C SER A 803 -83.30 -27.28 20.06
N GLU A 804 -82.49 -26.24 20.31
CA GLU A 804 -82.14 -24.99 19.56
C GLU A 804 -82.28 -25.03 18.01
N GLU A 805 -82.63 -23.97 17.27
CA GLU A 805 -82.44 -22.49 17.33
C GLU A 805 -81.29 -21.89 16.45
N ARG A 806 -81.65 -20.88 15.63
CA ARG A 806 -80.84 -19.82 14.95
C ARG A 806 -79.78 -20.15 13.88
N ARG A 807 -79.84 -19.33 12.81
CA ARG A 807 -78.67 -18.79 12.09
C ARG A 807 -78.82 -17.28 11.89
N LYS A 808 -77.84 -16.45 12.33
CA LYS A 808 -77.65 -15.04 11.91
C LYS A 808 -76.17 -14.64 12.02
N LYS A 809 -75.55 -14.19 10.92
CA LYS A 809 -74.30 -13.37 10.90
C LYS A 809 -74.41 -12.31 9.79
N LYS A 810 -73.71 -11.18 9.94
CA LYS A 810 -73.82 -9.97 9.08
C LYS A 810 -72.66 -9.85 8.07
N ARG A 811 -72.87 -9.06 7.01
CA ARG A 811 -71.94 -8.51 5.97
C ARG A 811 -72.67 -7.31 5.30
N LYS A 812 -72.09 -6.31 4.61
CA LYS A 812 -70.71 -6.03 4.09
C LYS A 812 -70.25 -4.57 4.47
N VAL A 813 -69.54 -3.87 3.56
CA VAL A 813 -68.73 -2.61 3.68
C VAL A 813 -67.31 -2.92 4.20
N LEU A 814 -66.17 -2.54 3.59
CA LEU A 814 -65.75 -1.94 2.28
C LEU A 814 -64.26 -2.39 2.02
N LEU A 815 -63.43 -2.13 0.98
CA LEU A 815 -63.28 -1.21 -0.18
C LEU A 815 -62.96 0.27 0.15
N GLU A 816 -62.24 1.09 -0.64
CA GLU A 816 -61.45 0.94 -1.90
C GLU A 816 -60.29 1.98 -1.76
N MET A 817 -58.98 1.67 -1.85
CA MET A 817 -58.11 1.27 -2.97
C MET A 817 -57.91 2.33 -4.07
N ASP A 818 -56.72 2.97 -4.08
CA ASP A 818 -55.94 3.44 -5.25
C ASP A 818 -54.51 3.86 -4.77
N SER A 819 -53.43 4.01 -5.55
CA SER A 819 -53.16 3.81 -6.99
C SER A 819 -51.69 3.39 -7.24
N HIS A 820 -51.40 2.72 -8.39
CA HIS A 820 -50.10 2.66 -9.12
C HIS A 820 -48.89 1.94 -8.45
N SER A 821 -48.22 0.92 -9.05
CA SER A 821 -47.45 0.79 -10.34
C SER A 821 -45.94 1.10 -10.10
N ASP A 822 -44.94 0.38 -10.65
CA ASP A 822 -44.97 -0.58 -11.78
C ASP A 822 -43.93 -1.75 -11.69
N ASN A 823 -44.02 -2.67 -12.67
CA ASN A 823 -43.02 -3.56 -13.31
C ASN A 823 -41.56 -3.74 -12.77
N SER A 824 -40.87 -4.87 -13.00
CA SER A 824 -41.17 -6.14 -13.72
C SER A 824 -40.29 -7.31 -13.22
N ASP A 825 -40.69 -8.56 -13.53
CA ASP A 825 -39.87 -9.55 -14.30
C ASP A 825 -40.34 -11.02 -14.15
N ASN A 826 -40.72 -11.59 -15.31
CA ASN A 826 -40.56 -12.97 -15.77
C ASN A 826 -40.56 -14.15 -14.78
N ASN A 827 -41.61 -14.97 -14.86
CA ASN A 827 -41.52 -16.41 -14.57
C ASN A 827 -40.89 -17.15 -15.77
N ASP A 828 -40.23 -18.27 -15.50
CA ASP A 828 -39.86 -19.27 -16.51
C ASP A 828 -40.24 -20.68 -16.02
N LEU A 829 -41.09 -21.38 -16.78
CA LEU A 829 -41.51 -22.77 -16.52
C LEU A 829 -42.03 -23.45 -17.80
N LEU A 830 -41.31 -24.50 -18.21
CA LEU A 830 -41.78 -25.70 -18.92
C LEU A 830 -42.65 -25.50 -20.18
N VAL A 831 -42.03 -25.80 -21.34
CA VAL A 831 -42.72 -26.27 -22.55
C VAL A 831 -42.34 -27.74 -22.80
N LEU A 832 -43.26 -28.49 -23.41
CA LEU A 832 -43.16 -29.90 -23.81
C LEU A 832 -43.28 -29.97 -25.34
#